data_AF-A0A1U7HYN0-F1
#
_entry.id   AF-A0A1U7HYN0-F1
#
_cell.length_a   1.000
_cell.length_b   1.000
_cell.length_c   1.000
_cell.angle_alpha   90.00
_cell.angle_beta   90.00
_cell.angle_gamma   90.00
#
_symmetry.space_group_name_H-M   'P 1'
#
loop_
_entity.id
_entity.type
_entity.pdbx_description
1 polymer ?
#
loop_
_entity_poly.entity_id
_entity_poly.type
_entity_poly.pdbx_seq_one_letter_code
_entity_poly.pdbx_strand_id
1 'polypeptide(L)'
;MKRRDFLKVVGGIVTTLGISEFDLFRLSDRYGSALAQSTSRKLALLIGINEYSVTPLNGCTTDVELQRELLIHRFGFQPADIVVLHNQQATRQQIEAAFMQHLVEQAQPGDIVVFHYSGYGRRIQLEEEHVEDQNLQENSELSQLLASKTLYSTISSLVPVDSPITSSAEPIVNDVLEETLWLMLRSLQTENVTTILDTSFYTPPTAPFGNLRIRSSPQIAPAQIHPLELELQQQLIDKIAPYRLLVPPHAALDLPGLFITASQTDQPAAEAQWSGFSAGLFTYALTQSLWEATPATTIHVSLSKASSVVEQVVGKQQPQLCGQKSQEQADIALHFTPNTDVSADGVVIAVGDNGKAAQLWLAGLQPTLLQYYGVNSRFKVVTPSSSETGVDQAQLQMRSRAGLTAKALLVADNENTNTLQPGQLVQEAIRIVPRNINLNVALDPGLERIERVDATSAFATASFVTLVTSGEQLADCLFGRIQDDTQSTTASRYGLFTLSHELIPNTAGEAGEAVKVAVQRLIPKLQTLLAAKWWRLTSNETSDLDIKATLEVVSAPKQPIIERETQRLQAKNRVESTTPSIVSTTSGIPSLSIGSRIKYKITNHGDRPVYLLLLGLDSSKNAIVLYPGKALAASGSTDTASTQELAIAPETTISVPRTEIDFEWILHGPPAVCETQLILSRSPFTQTLTALDAAREDLRGEEYVSILSNPLEVTQALLRDLQTASAIAPDTIGAAPDTYALDVNAWASFNFIYQVT
;
A
#
# COMPACT_ATOMS: atom_id res chain seq x y z
N MET A 1 -32.56 -0.55 25.25
CA MET A 1 -33.53 -1.37 24.49
C MET A 1 -33.53 -2.78 25.06
N LYS A 2 -34.68 -3.44 25.31
CA LYS A 2 -34.71 -4.77 25.95
C LYS A 2 -34.49 -5.87 24.89
N ARG A 3 -33.68 -6.88 25.21
CA ARG A 3 -33.23 -8.03 24.38
C ARG A 3 -34.36 -8.73 23.59
N ARG A 4 -35.62 -8.61 24.04
CA ARG A 4 -36.80 -9.25 23.44
C ARG A 4 -37.42 -8.47 22.28
N ASP A 5 -37.14 -7.18 22.17
CA ASP A 5 -37.70 -6.32 21.10
C ASP A 5 -36.79 -6.31 19.86
N PHE A 6 -35.47 -6.50 20.05
CA PHE A 6 -34.49 -6.66 18.96
C PHE A 6 -34.71 -7.94 18.15
N LEU A 7 -34.95 -9.07 18.82
CA LEU A 7 -35.19 -10.36 18.16
C LEU A 7 -36.47 -10.38 17.29
N LYS A 8 -37.44 -9.51 17.59
CA LYS A 8 -38.67 -9.39 16.80
C LYS A 8 -38.49 -8.59 15.52
N VAL A 9 -37.54 -7.65 15.48
CA VAL A 9 -37.23 -6.85 14.30
C VAL A 9 -36.38 -7.65 13.31
N VAL A 10 -35.47 -8.49 13.82
CA VAL A 10 -34.58 -9.32 12.99
C VAL A 10 -35.33 -10.47 12.29
N GLY A 11 -36.34 -11.07 12.94
CA GLY A 11 -37.10 -12.19 12.37
C GLY A 11 -37.90 -11.86 11.10
N GLY A 12 -38.12 -10.58 10.78
CA GLY A 12 -38.83 -10.16 9.56
C GLY A 12 -37.94 -10.01 8.31
N ILE A 13 -36.61 -10.01 8.46
CA ILE A 13 -35.64 -9.69 7.38
C ILE A 13 -34.97 -10.96 6.81
N VAL A 14 -35.10 -12.10 7.48
CA VAL A 14 -34.37 -13.35 7.17
C VAL A 14 -34.77 -13.98 5.84
N THR A 15 -35.96 -13.71 5.30
CA THR A 15 -36.47 -14.39 4.10
C THR A 15 -36.06 -13.78 2.76
N THR A 16 -35.42 -12.60 2.71
CA THR A 16 -35.10 -11.93 1.43
C THR A 16 -33.62 -12.00 1.00
N LEU A 17 -32.70 -12.43 1.87
CA LEU A 17 -31.25 -12.31 1.60
C LEU A 17 -30.42 -13.58 1.78
N GLY A 18 -31.02 -14.73 2.09
CA GLY A 18 -30.30 -16.03 2.07
C GLY A 18 -29.12 -16.15 3.06
N ILE A 19 -29.06 -15.30 4.09
CA ILE A 19 -28.06 -15.38 5.16
C ILE A 19 -28.52 -16.45 6.16
N SER A 20 -27.62 -17.36 6.54
CA SER A 20 -27.95 -18.41 7.51
C SER A 20 -28.15 -17.80 8.92
N GLU A 21 -29.15 -18.28 9.66
CA GLU A 21 -29.37 -17.84 11.05
C GLU A 21 -28.13 -18.09 11.94
N PHE A 22 -27.29 -19.07 11.57
CA PHE A 22 -26.09 -19.46 12.31
C PHE A 22 -24.96 -18.41 12.24
N ASP A 23 -24.79 -17.75 11.10
CA ASP A 23 -23.75 -16.72 10.89
C ASP A 23 -24.10 -15.43 11.64
N LEU A 24 -25.38 -15.07 11.68
CA LEU A 24 -25.87 -13.91 12.41
C LEU A 24 -25.70 -14.09 13.93
N PHE A 25 -25.97 -15.30 14.45
CA PHE A 25 -25.75 -15.61 15.87
C PHE A 25 -24.27 -15.56 16.25
N ARG A 26 -23.35 -16.06 15.41
CA ARG A 26 -21.90 -15.95 15.64
C ARG A 26 -21.40 -14.51 15.67
N LEU A 27 -21.88 -13.67 14.74
CA LEU A 27 -21.56 -12.25 14.71
C LEU A 27 -22.10 -11.52 15.95
N SER A 28 -23.36 -11.78 16.33
CA SER A 28 -24.01 -11.17 17.51
C SER A 28 -23.33 -11.55 18.82
N ASP A 29 -23.02 -12.84 19.03
CA ASP A 29 -22.41 -13.30 20.28
C ASP A 29 -20.95 -12.82 20.42
N ARG A 30 -20.21 -12.67 19.31
CA ARG A 30 -18.84 -12.12 19.33
C ARG A 30 -18.83 -10.60 19.47
N TYR A 31 -19.73 -9.87 18.82
CA TYR A 31 -19.91 -8.42 19.06
C TYR A 31 -20.36 -8.14 20.50
N GLY A 32 -21.29 -8.95 21.01
CA GLY A 32 -21.77 -8.87 22.39
C GLY A 32 -20.68 -9.20 23.40
N SER A 33 -19.79 -10.15 23.10
CA SER A 33 -18.64 -10.50 23.96
C SER A 33 -17.52 -9.46 23.91
N ALA A 34 -17.24 -8.88 22.72
CA ALA A 34 -16.26 -7.80 22.54
C ALA A 34 -16.69 -6.49 23.22
N LEU A 35 -18.00 -6.22 23.29
CA LEU A 35 -18.57 -5.09 24.05
C LEU A 35 -18.68 -5.37 25.56
N ALA A 36 -18.56 -6.63 25.99
CA ALA A 36 -18.75 -7.04 27.40
C ALA A 36 -17.44 -7.29 28.17
N GLN A 37 -16.27 -7.35 27.52
CA GLN A 37 -14.99 -7.45 28.22
C GLN A 37 -14.48 -6.05 28.62
N SER A 38 -14.18 -5.86 29.91
CA SER A 38 -13.32 -4.79 30.38
C SER A 38 -11.99 -4.86 29.62
N THR A 39 -11.68 -3.83 28.83
CA THR A 39 -10.51 -3.64 27.96
C THR A 39 -9.42 -4.74 28.04
N SER A 40 -9.36 -5.61 27.02
CA SER A 40 -8.24 -6.53 26.80
C SER A 40 -6.90 -5.79 26.78
N ARG A 41 -5.88 -6.31 27.47
CA ARG A 41 -4.52 -5.72 27.40
C ARG A 41 -3.98 -5.91 25.97
N LYS A 42 -3.14 -4.97 25.52
CA LYS A 42 -2.56 -4.98 24.18
C LYS A 42 -1.04 -5.04 24.29
N LEU A 43 -0.42 -6.10 23.78
CA LEU A 43 1.02 -6.35 23.85
C LEU A 43 1.62 -6.37 22.43
N ALA A 44 2.82 -5.81 22.25
CA ALA A 44 3.50 -5.86 20.97
C ALA A 44 5.00 -6.15 21.08
N LEU A 45 5.51 -6.99 20.18
CA LEU A 45 6.94 -7.18 19.96
C LEU A 45 7.27 -6.78 18.51
N LEU A 46 8.12 -5.76 18.37
CA LEU A 46 8.53 -5.21 17.08
C LEU A 46 10.04 -5.40 16.89
N ILE A 47 10.46 -6.05 15.81
CA ILE A 47 11.86 -6.38 15.54
C ILE A 47 12.27 -5.77 14.20
N GLY A 48 13.30 -4.94 14.20
CA GLY A 48 13.80 -4.24 13.02
C GLY A 48 15.31 -4.33 12.90
N ILE A 49 15.81 -4.97 11.84
CA ILE A 49 17.24 -5.24 11.66
C ILE A 49 17.75 -4.65 10.35
N ASN A 50 18.61 -3.64 10.45
CA ASN A 50 19.31 -3.02 9.32
C ASN A 50 20.76 -3.48 9.19
N GLU A 51 21.45 -3.65 10.33
CA GLU A 51 22.91 -3.76 10.43
C GLU A 51 23.44 -5.18 10.16
N TYR A 52 23.18 -5.68 8.96
CA TYR A 52 23.75 -6.94 8.50
C TYR A 52 25.19 -6.77 8.00
N SER A 53 26.02 -7.80 8.19
CA SER A 53 27.47 -7.74 7.96
C SER A 53 27.91 -7.67 6.49
N VAL A 54 27.05 -8.09 5.55
CA VAL A 54 27.37 -8.13 4.11
C VAL A 54 26.74 -6.95 3.37
N THR A 55 25.41 -6.94 3.30
CA THR A 55 24.64 -5.86 2.68
C THR A 55 23.69 -5.33 3.73
N PRO A 56 23.84 -4.08 4.20
CA PRO A 56 22.90 -3.52 5.17
C PRO A 56 21.58 -3.14 4.49
N LEU A 57 20.51 -3.23 5.27
CA LEU A 57 19.21 -2.61 4.96
C LEU A 57 19.13 -1.24 5.64
N ASN A 58 18.15 -0.44 5.25
CA ASN A 58 17.97 0.91 5.81
C ASN A 58 16.55 1.16 6.35
N GLY A 59 15.57 0.34 5.97
CA GLY A 59 14.16 0.59 6.28
C GLY A 59 13.62 -0.12 7.51
N CYS A 60 14.28 -1.16 8.01
CA CYS A 60 13.69 -2.04 9.03
C CYS A 60 13.50 -1.37 10.39
N THR A 61 14.42 -0.47 10.78
CA THR A 61 14.23 0.32 12.00
C THR A 61 13.13 1.37 11.85
N THR A 62 12.93 1.91 10.65
CA THR A 62 11.80 2.83 10.37
C THR A 62 10.47 2.09 10.41
N ASP A 63 10.43 0.86 9.91
CA ASP A 63 9.22 0.02 9.90
C ASP A 63 8.69 -0.27 11.30
N VAL A 64 9.58 -0.56 12.26
CA VAL A 64 9.14 -0.76 13.64
C VAL A 64 8.68 0.54 14.30
N GLU A 65 9.25 1.69 13.94
CA GLU A 65 8.77 2.99 14.43
C GLU A 65 7.42 3.36 13.82
N LEU A 66 7.23 3.10 12.52
CA LEU A 66 5.93 3.23 11.84
C LEU A 66 4.84 2.43 12.55
N GLN A 67 5.12 1.17 12.89
CA GLN A 67 4.19 0.31 13.63
C GLN A 67 3.99 0.79 15.07
N ARG A 68 5.06 1.18 15.78
CA ARG A 68 4.97 1.66 17.17
C ARG A 68 4.05 2.88 17.28
N GLU A 69 4.27 3.90 16.45
CA GLU A 69 3.48 5.13 16.46
C GLU A 69 2.02 4.87 16.05
N LEU A 70 1.80 4.00 15.06
CA LEU A 70 0.47 3.56 14.65
C LEU A 70 -0.29 2.86 15.80
N LEU A 71 0.35 1.89 16.45
CA LEU A 71 -0.24 1.10 17.54
C LEU A 71 -0.61 1.98 18.74
N ILE A 72 0.24 2.94 19.10
CA ILE A 72 -0.01 3.89 20.19
C ILE A 72 -1.19 4.82 19.83
N HIS A 73 -1.10 5.51 18.69
CA HIS A 73 -1.97 6.65 18.41
C HIS A 73 -3.29 6.28 17.73
N ARG A 74 -3.34 5.18 16.98
CA ARG A 74 -4.58 4.70 16.35
C ARG A 74 -5.24 3.57 17.13
N PHE A 75 -4.44 2.67 17.70
CA PHE A 75 -4.94 1.41 18.28
C PHE A 75 -4.81 1.33 19.81
N GLY A 76 -4.33 2.36 20.50
CA GLY A 76 -4.38 2.46 21.97
C GLY A 76 -3.48 1.49 22.72
N PHE A 77 -2.42 1.01 22.10
CA PHE A 77 -1.38 0.28 22.82
C PHE A 77 -0.69 1.23 23.80
N GLN A 78 -0.44 0.76 25.01
CA GLN A 78 0.36 1.53 25.96
C GLN A 78 1.83 1.45 25.54
N PRO A 79 2.59 2.56 25.53
CA PRO A 79 4.01 2.51 25.15
C PRO A 79 4.85 1.53 25.98
N ALA A 80 4.46 1.29 27.24
CA ALA A 80 5.12 0.33 28.14
C ALA A 80 4.84 -1.15 27.80
N ASP A 81 3.81 -1.42 26.99
CA ASP A 81 3.41 -2.75 26.54
C ASP A 81 3.91 -3.05 25.10
N ILE A 82 4.83 -2.23 24.59
CA ILE A 82 5.49 -2.42 23.29
C ILE A 82 6.99 -2.62 23.54
N VAL A 83 7.49 -3.82 23.25
CA VAL A 83 8.92 -4.12 23.23
C VAL A 83 9.44 -3.98 21.80
N VAL A 84 10.53 -3.22 21.63
CA VAL A 84 11.19 -3.03 20.34
C VAL A 84 12.63 -3.51 20.42
N LEU A 85 13.06 -4.35 19.47
CA LEU A 85 14.44 -4.79 19.30
C LEU A 85 15.00 -4.21 18.00
N HIS A 86 16.03 -3.37 18.11
CA HIS A 86 16.75 -2.78 16.98
C HIS A 86 18.13 -3.39 16.79
N ASN A 87 18.48 -3.71 15.53
CA ASN A 87 19.85 -4.03 15.12
C ASN A 87 20.57 -4.97 16.11
N GLN A 88 21.60 -4.50 16.81
CA GLN A 88 22.43 -5.34 17.70
C GLN A 88 21.66 -5.95 18.88
N GLN A 89 20.48 -5.43 19.21
CA GLN A 89 19.59 -6.02 20.22
C GLN A 89 18.86 -7.26 19.69
N ALA A 90 18.64 -7.35 18.38
CA ALA A 90 17.88 -8.41 17.75
C ALA A 90 18.76 -9.65 17.46
N THR A 91 19.42 -10.15 18.51
CA THR A 91 20.12 -11.45 18.47
C THR A 91 19.12 -12.58 18.57
N ARG A 92 19.47 -13.80 18.10
CA ARG A 92 18.58 -14.97 18.19
C ARG A 92 18.05 -15.16 19.62
N GLN A 93 18.96 -15.17 20.59
CA GLN A 93 18.63 -15.32 22.01
C GLN A 93 17.71 -14.21 22.53
N GLN A 94 17.91 -12.95 22.14
CA GLN A 94 17.05 -11.85 22.60
C GLN A 94 15.68 -11.86 21.94
N ILE A 95 15.58 -12.26 20.67
CA ILE A 95 14.31 -12.43 19.97
C ILE A 95 13.47 -13.51 20.67
N GLU A 96 14.07 -14.68 20.92
CA GLU A 96 13.44 -15.78 21.65
C GLU A 96 13.00 -15.33 23.05
N ALA A 97 13.92 -14.73 23.82
CA ALA A 97 13.65 -14.29 25.19
C ALA A 97 12.54 -13.23 25.25
N ALA A 98 12.58 -12.23 24.36
CA ALA A 98 11.56 -11.20 24.29
C ALA A 98 10.19 -11.80 23.97
N PHE A 99 10.11 -12.72 23.01
CA PHE A 99 8.84 -13.36 22.68
C PHE A 99 8.28 -14.16 23.87
N MET A 100 9.12 -14.98 24.50
CA MET A 100 8.69 -15.84 25.60
C MET A 100 8.30 -15.02 26.84
N GLN A 101 9.13 -14.09 27.26
CA GLN A 101 8.93 -13.32 28.50
C GLN A 101 7.92 -12.18 28.34
N HIS A 102 7.85 -11.54 27.16
CA HIS A 102 6.93 -10.43 26.93
C HIS A 102 5.56 -10.88 26.46
N LEU A 103 5.50 -11.81 25.49
CA LEU A 103 4.23 -12.22 24.90
C LEU A 103 3.67 -13.46 25.59
N VAL A 104 4.42 -14.56 25.67
CA VAL A 104 3.90 -15.85 26.14
C VAL A 104 3.58 -15.86 27.63
N GLU A 105 4.46 -15.30 28.46
CA GLU A 105 4.27 -15.26 29.91
C GLU A 105 3.22 -14.24 30.36
N GLN A 106 3.01 -13.16 29.60
CA GLN A 106 2.13 -12.06 30.02
C GLN A 106 0.73 -12.12 29.40
N ALA A 107 0.60 -12.57 28.14
CA ALA A 107 -0.69 -12.57 27.45
C ALA A 107 -1.69 -13.52 28.13
N GLN A 108 -2.91 -13.04 28.33
CA GLN A 108 -4.04 -13.81 28.84
C GLN A 108 -5.11 -14.03 27.76
N PRO A 109 -6.02 -15.00 27.93
CA PRO A 109 -7.13 -15.19 27.01
C PRO A 109 -7.94 -13.90 26.81
N GLY A 110 -8.04 -13.44 25.56
CA GLY A 110 -8.74 -12.21 25.18
C GLY A 110 -7.82 -11.01 24.95
N ASP A 111 -6.58 -11.02 25.42
CA ASP A 111 -5.57 -9.99 25.13
C ASP A 111 -5.23 -9.94 23.65
N ILE A 112 -4.86 -8.75 23.15
CA ILE A 112 -4.45 -8.55 21.76
C ILE A 112 -2.93 -8.56 21.69
N VAL A 113 -2.36 -9.37 20.79
CA VAL A 113 -0.91 -9.49 20.60
C VAL A 113 -0.55 -9.10 19.17
N VAL A 114 0.47 -8.25 19.01
CA VAL A 114 1.09 -7.94 17.72
C VAL A 114 2.53 -8.40 17.72
N PHE A 115 2.92 -9.19 16.72
CA PHE A 115 4.30 -9.53 16.43
C PHE A 115 4.65 -9.00 15.04
N HIS A 116 5.69 -8.19 14.95
CA HIS A 116 6.16 -7.64 13.67
C HIS A 116 7.67 -7.86 13.54
N TYR A 117 8.07 -8.46 12.42
CA TYR A 117 9.46 -8.62 12.04
C TYR A 117 9.73 -7.95 10.70
N SER A 118 10.76 -7.09 10.67
CA SER A 118 11.31 -6.46 9.47
C SER A 118 12.82 -6.69 9.43
N GLY A 119 13.29 -7.35 8.37
CA GLY A 119 14.69 -7.77 8.25
C GLY A 119 14.88 -8.77 7.12
N TYR A 120 16.02 -9.45 7.10
CA TYR A 120 16.30 -10.51 6.15
C TYR A 120 15.56 -11.81 6.48
N GLY A 121 15.10 -12.47 5.41
CA GLY A 121 14.71 -13.87 5.38
C GLY A 121 15.74 -14.67 4.59
N ARG A 122 15.89 -15.95 4.93
CA ARG A 122 16.82 -16.87 4.25
C ARG A 122 16.14 -18.19 3.97
N ARG A 123 16.44 -18.74 2.79
CA ARG A 123 16.16 -20.15 2.47
C ARG A 123 17.43 -20.97 2.70
N ILE A 124 17.31 -22.03 3.49
CA ILE A 124 18.39 -22.94 3.89
C ILE A 124 18.16 -24.27 3.18
N GLN A 125 19.18 -24.80 2.52
CA GLN A 125 19.17 -26.17 2.01
C GLN A 125 19.78 -27.12 3.05
N LEU A 126 19.02 -28.14 3.45
CA LEU A 126 19.49 -29.14 4.39
C LEU A 126 20.35 -30.20 3.69
N GLU A 127 21.30 -30.78 4.42
CA GLU A 127 22.06 -31.95 3.95
C GLU A 127 21.13 -33.16 3.82
N GLU A 128 21.16 -33.84 2.67
CA GLU A 128 20.54 -35.15 2.52
C GLU A 128 21.38 -36.18 3.28
N GLU A 129 20.94 -36.58 4.47
CA GLU A 129 21.46 -37.80 5.08
C GLU A 129 21.12 -38.99 4.17
N HIS A 130 22.12 -39.50 3.45
CA HIS A 130 22.03 -40.81 2.82
C HIS A 130 21.87 -41.83 3.94
N VAL A 131 20.64 -42.26 4.20
CA VAL A 131 20.37 -43.41 5.07
C VAL A 131 20.85 -44.65 4.31
N GLU A 132 22.14 -44.93 4.36
CA GLU A 132 22.66 -46.26 4.07
C GLU A 132 22.26 -47.17 5.24
N ASP A 133 21.23 -47.94 4.96
CA ASP A 133 20.65 -48.98 5.79
C ASP A 133 21.75 -49.94 6.32
N GLN A 134 22.08 -49.82 7.62
CA GLN A 134 22.39 -50.93 8.53
C GLN A 134 22.72 -50.45 9.95
N ASN A 135 21.74 -50.63 10.86
CA ASN A 135 21.82 -50.52 12.34
C ASN A 135 21.36 -49.20 12.99
N LEU A 136 20.15 -48.74 12.67
CA LEU A 136 19.42 -47.84 13.56
C LEU A 136 18.94 -48.63 14.79
N GLN A 137 19.64 -48.48 15.92
CA GLN A 137 19.02 -48.70 17.22
C GLN A 137 18.02 -47.56 17.44
N GLU A 138 16.75 -47.85 17.18
CA GLU A 138 15.58 -47.05 17.52
C GLU A 138 15.62 -46.69 19.01
N ASN A 139 15.92 -45.44 19.41
CA ASN A 139 15.46 -44.86 20.70
C ASN A 139 15.86 -43.38 20.94
N SER A 140 16.09 -42.58 19.91
CA SER A 140 16.25 -41.12 20.08
C SER A 140 15.12 -40.40 19.35
N GLU A 141 14.25 -39.70 20.07
CA GLU A 141 13.19 -38.85 19.50
C GLU A 141 13.78 -37.82 18.50
N LEU A 142 15.01 -37.37 18.76
CA LEU A 142 15.82 -36.53 17.86
C LEU A 142 16.07 -37.19 16.49
N SER A 143 16.30 -38.51 16.43
CA SER A 143 16.51 -39.23 15.16
C SER A 143 15.22 -39.36 14.34
N GLN A 144 14.06 -39.44 15.00
CA GLN A 144 12.76 -39.42 14.32
C GLN A 144 12.38 -38.01 13.85
N LEU A 145 12.74 -36.96 14.61
CA LEU A 145 12.61 -35.56 14.18
C LEU A 145 13.44 -35.27 12.92
N LEU A 146 14.70 -35.72 12.90
CA LEU A 146 15.60 -35.56 11.74
C LEU A 146 15.11 -36.33 10.51
N ALA A 147 14.62 -37.57 10.68
CA ALA A 147 14.06 -38.38 9.60
C ALA A 147 12.76 -37.79 8.99
N SER A 148 12.02 -36.97 9.74
CA SER A 148 10.86 -36.24 9.21
C SER A 148 11.24 -34.96 8.44
N LYS A 149 12.43 -34.39 8.72
CA LYS A 149 12.96 -33.20 8.03
C LYS A 149 13.54 -33.53 6.64
N THR A 150 13.90 -34.79 6.38
CA THR A 150 14.38 -35.26 5.07
C THR A 150 13.32 -35.21 3.95
N LEU A 151 12.06 -34.88 4.26
CA LEU A 151 11.00 -34.67 3.27
C LEU A 151 10.97 -33.25 2.67
N TYR A 152 11.72 -32.30 3.24
CA TYR A 152 11.79 -30.91 2.76
C TYR A 152 13.25 -30.52 2.49
N SER A 153 13.65 -30.48 1.21
CA SER A 153 15.03 -30.13 0.83
C SER A 153 15.41 -28.67 1.15
N THR A 154 14.45 -27.81 1.52
CA THR A 154 14.71 -26.42 1.93
C THR A 154 13.78 -25.94 3.04
N ILE A 155 14.32 -25.19 4.00
CA ILE A 155 13.59 -24.54 5.10
C ILE A 155 13.79 -23.02 5.03
N SER A 156 12.77 -22.24 5.39
CA SER A 156 12.82 -20.78 5.49
C SER A 156 13.08 -20.33 6.94
N SER A 157 13.74 -19.19 7.09
CA SER A 157 14.14 -18.67 8.40
C SER A 157 14.29 -17.15 8.40
N LEU A 158 14.02 -16.54 9.56
CA LEU A 158 14.30 -15.14 9.84
C LEU A 158 15.76 -15.03 10.28
N VAL A 159 16.49 -14.02 9.80
CA VAL A 159 17.93 -13.86 10.03
C VAL A 159 18.18 -12.82 11.15
N PRO A 160 18.54 -13.24 12.38
CA PRO A 160 18.97 -12.33 13.44
C PRO A 160 20.27 -11.60 13.09
N VAL A 161 20.56 -10.53 13.83
CA VAL A 161 21.77 -9.71 13.60
C VAL A 161 23.08 -10.49 13.81
N ASP A 162 23.05 -11.49 14.70
CA ASP A 162 24.18 -12.36 15.06
C ASP A 162 24.24 -13.64 14.23
N SER A 163 23.46 -13.73 13.15
CA SER A 163 23.56 -14.84 12.21
C SER A 163 24.73 -14.64 11.24
N PRO A 164 25.57 -15.67 11.03
CA PRO A 164 26.59 -15.61 9.99
C PRO A 164 25.92 -15.52 8.60
N ILE A 165 26.40 -14.61 7.76
CA ILE A 165 25.93 -14.42 6.38
C ILE A 165 26.98 -14.93 5.36
N THR A 166 28.15 -15.37 5.82
CA THR A 166 29.28 -15.78 4.98
C THR A 166 29.40 -17.30 4.81
N SER A 167 29.90 -17.73 3.65
CA SER A 167 30.18 -19.11 3.29
C SER A 167 31.42 -19.67 4.01
N SER A 168 31.24 -20.27 5.19
CA SER A 168 32.16 -21.34 5.62
C SER A 168 31.80 -22.62 4.86
N ALA A 169 32.72 -23.59 4.81
CA ALA A 169 32.51 -24.87 4.10
C ALA A 169 31.30 -25.66 4.64
N GLU A 170 30.99 -25.49 5.93
CA GLU A 170 29.80 -25.99 6.62
C GLU A 170 29.33 -24.90 7.60
N PRO A 171 28.41 -24.01 7.22
CA PRO A 171 27.92 -22.96 8.12
C PRO A 171 26.91 -23.54 9.11
N ILE A 172 27.13 -23.28 10.40
CA ILE A 172 26.11 -23.48 11.44
C ILE A 172 25.18 -22.27 11.39
N VAL A 173 23.91 -22.51 11.06
CA VAL A 173 22.91 -21.44 10.89
C VAL A 173 22.31 -21.06 12.23
N ASN A 174 22.57 -19.82 12.66
CA ASN A 174 22.07 -19.19 13.89
C ASN A 174 20.78 -18.36 13.63
N ASP A 175 19.93 -18.86 12.73
CA ASP A 175 18.66 -18.21 12.35
C ASP A 175 17.50 -18.67 13.25
N VAL A 176 16.37 -17.94 13.21
CA VAL A 176 15.09 -18.39 13.78
C VAL A 176 14.28 -19.02 12.66
N LEU A 177 14.03 -20.33 12.73
CA LEU A 177 13.29 -21.05 11.69
C LEU A 177 11.80 -20.64 11.69
N GLU A 178 11.15 -20.65 10.52
CA GLU A 178 9.70 -20.39 10.45
C GLU A 178 8.91 -21.38 11.32
N GLU A 179 9.34 -22.64 11.36
CA GLU A 179 8.76 -23.67 12.22
C GLU A 179 8.80 -23.28 13.71
N THR A 180 9.92 -22.72 14.16
CA THR A 180 10.08 -22.26 15.54
C THR A 180 9.16 -21.09 15.82
N LEU A 181 9.06 -20.14 14.89
CA LEU A 181 8.09 -19.04 15.00
C LEU A 181 6.65 -19.57 15.11
N TRP A 182 6.26 -20.57 14.31
CA TRP A 182 4.93 -21.17 14.39
C TRP A 182 4.66 -21.81 15.76
N LEU A 183 5.64 -22.53 16.31
CA LEU A 183 5.56 -23.09 17.66
C LEU A 183 5.45 -22.01 18.73
N MET A 184 6.23 -20.94 18.61
CA MET A 184 6.18 -19.78 19.52
C MET A 184 4.79 -19.13 19.48
N LEU A 185 4.23 -18.88 18.30
CA LEU A 185 2.87 -18.32 18.14
C LEU A 185 1.81 -19.21 18.79
N ARG A 186 1.88 -20.54 18.58
CA ARG A 186 0.94 -21.50 19.19
C ARG A 186 1.05 -21.61 20.71
N SER A 187 2.15 -21.14 21.29
CA SER A 187 2.35 -21.14 22.75
C SER A 187 1.66 -19.97 23.46
N LEU A 188 1.12 -18.99 22.71
CA LEU A 188 0.37 -17.87 23.26
C LEU A 188 -0.97 -18.33 23.85
N GLN A 189 -1.40 -17.70 24.94
CA GLN A 189 -2.67 -18.02 25.61
C GLN A 189 -3.89 -17.31 24.99
N THR A 190 -3.67 -16.51 23.94
CA THR A 190 -4.70 -15.77 23.22
C THR A 190 -4.72 -16.17 21.76
N GLU A 191 -5.92 -16.20 21.17
CA GLU A 191 -6.11 -16.41 19.73
C GLU A 191 -6.16 -15.07 18.96
N ASN A 192 -6.10 -13.94 19.69
CA ASN A 192 -6.17 -12.59 19.16
C ASN A 192 -4.77 -12.06 18.78
N VAL A 193 -4.12 -12.74 17.84
CA VAL A 193 -2.73 -12.46 17.44
C VAL A 193 -2.70 -11.84 16.05
N THR A 194 -1.82 -10.87 15.83
CA THR A 194 -1.48 -10.40 14.48
C THR A 194 0.02 -10.51 14.28
N THR A 195 0.41 -11.32 13.30
CA THR A 195 1.78 -11.52 12.86
C THR A 195 2.00 -10.81 11.53
N ILE A 196 3.01 -9.94 11.46
CA ILE A 196 3.39 -9.22 10.26
C ILE A 196 4.85 -9.54 9.96
N LEU A 197 5.12 -10.11 8.79
CA LEU A 197 6.46 -10.41 8.30
C LEU A 197 6.78 -9.55 7.08
N ASP A 198 7.61 -8.52 7.28
CA ASP A 198 8.16 -7.70 6.20
C ASP A 198 9.56 -8.16 5.80
N THR A 199 9.58 -9.30 5.12
CA THR A 199 10.77 -10.05 4.69
C THR A 199 10.41 -10.95 3.51
N SER A 200 11.41 -11.44 2.78
CA SER A 200 11.23 -12.47 1.75
C SER A 200 12.30 -13.55 1.80
N PHE A 201 11.93 -14.75 1.38
CA PHE A 201 12.83 -15.91 1.27
C PHE A 201 13.28 -16.16 -0.19
N TYR A 202 12.89 -15.27 -1.11
CA TYR A 202 13.25 -15.31 -2.52
C TYR A 202 14.27 -14.23 -2.83
N THR A 203 15.41 -14.62 -3.38
CA THR A 203 16.42 -13.67 -3.91
C THR A 203 16.27 -13.62 -5.43
N PRO A 204 15.93 -12.46 -6.02
CA PRO A 204 15.83 -12.34 -7.47
C PRO A 204 17.20 -12.55 -8.14
N PRO A 205 17.24 -13.04 -9.38
CA PRO A 205 18.49 -13.29 -10.11
C PRO A 205 19.24 -12.00 -10.43
N THR A 206 18.52 -10.89 -10.61
CA THR A 206 19.05 -9.55 -10.82
C THR A 206 18.86 -8.74 -9.55
N ALA A 207 19.93 -8.06 -9.10
CA ALA A 207 19.83 -7.14 -7.99
C ALA A 207 18.90 -5.97 -8.36
N PRO A 208 18.07 -5.47 -7.42
CA PRO A 208 17.24 -4.31 -7.68
C PRO A 208 18.11 -3.06 -7.91
N PHE A 209 17.59 -2.11 -8.69
CA PHE A 209 18.31 -0.88 -9.03
C PHE A 209 17.71 0.35 -8.33
N GLY A 210 18.45 1.46 -8.39
CA GLY A 210 17.97 2.74 -7.89
C GLY A 210 17.90 2.77 -6.36
N ASN A 211 16.74 3.14 -5.84
CA ASN A 211 16.48 3.33 -4.42
C ASN A 211 15.88 2.10 -3.73
N LEU A 212 15.91 0.93 -4.39
CA LEU A 212 15.35 -0.32 -3.88
C LEU A 212 16.41 -1.25 -3.30
N ARG A 213 16.04 -1.98 -2.26
CA ARG A 213 16.81 -3.13 -1.72
C ARG A 213 15.85 -4.28 -1.45
N ILE A 214 16.31 -5.52 -1.60
CA ILE A 214 15.50 -6.71 -1.29
C ILE A 214 15.83 -7.20 0.11
N ARG A 215 14.79 -7.65 0.82
CA ARG A 215 14.84 -8.20 2.16
C ARG A 215 14.99 -9.71 2.16
N SER A 216 15.96 -10.19 1.39
CA SER A 216 16.39 -11.60 1.40
C SER A 216 17.90 -11.69 1.54
N SER A 217 18.34 -12.65 2.34
CA SER A 217 19.71 -13.13 2.34
C SER A 217 19.87 -14.16 1.21
N PRO A 218 21.06 -14.24 0.57
CA PRO A 218 21.37 -15.34 -0.35
C PRO A 218 21.12 -16.71 0.30
N GLN A 219 20.68 -17.67 -0.51
CA GLN A 219 20.48 -19.05 -0.09
C GLN A 219 21.82 -19.66 0.32
N ILE A 220 21.80 -20.45 1.40
CA ILE A 220 22.96 -21.20 1.88
C ILE A 220 22.71 -22.69 1.60
N ALA A 221 23.72 -23.36 1.02
CA ALA A 221 23.68 -24.78 0.69
C ALA A 221 25.05 -25.45 0.86
N PRO A 222 25.12 -26.67 1.42
CA PRO A 222 24.30 -27.21 2.52
C PRO A 222 24.71 -26.61 3.87
N ALA A 223 23.82 -26.60 4.87
CA ALA A 223 24.12 -26.04 6.19
C ALA A 223 23.51 -26.83 7.35
N GLN A 224 24.19 -26.82 8.50
CA GLN A 224 23.70 -27.43 9.73
C GLN A 224 22.90 -26.42 10.56
N ILE A 225 21.76 -26.85 11.10
CA ILE A 225 20.96 -26.01 12.00
C ILE A 225 21.62 -25.97 13.38
N HIS A 226 21.71 -24.78 13.98
CA HIS A 226 22.30 -24.62 15.31
C HIS A 226 21.55 -25.48 16.37
N PRO A 227 22.24 -26.27 17.22
CA PRO A 227 21.59 -27.19 18.16
C PRO A 227 20.57 -26.54 19.10
N LEU A 228 20.86 -25.33 19.62
CA LEU A 228 19.93 -24.58 20.49
C LEU A 228 18.58 -24.29 19.82
N GLU A 229 18.54 -24.12 18.49
CA GLU A 229 17.29 -23.92 17.76
C GLU A 229 16.43 -25.20 17.81
N LEU A 230 17.06 -26.37 17.63
CA LEU A 230 16.39 -27.67 17.70
C LEU A 230 15.94 -27.99 19.14
N GLU A 231 16.75 -27.67 20.14
CA GLU A 231 16.39 -27.80 21.55
C GLU A 231 15.17 -26.94 21.91
N LEU A 232 15.11 -25.69 21.42
CA LEU A 232 13.95 -24.82 21.62
C LEU A 232 12.69 -25.38 20.95
N GLN A 233 12.79 -25.89 19.72
CA GLN A 233 11.66 -26.55 19.05
C GLN A 233 11.11 -27.69 19.90
N GLN A 234 11.98 -28.56 20.42
CA GLN A 234 11.56 -29.68 21.27
C GLN A 234 10.86 -29.18 22.55
N GLN A 235 11.43 -28.18 23.23
CA GLN A 235 10.81 -27.60 24.43
C GLN A 235 9.42 -27.02 24.16
N LEU A 236 9.24 -26.34 23.03
CA LEU A 236 7.94 -25.79 22.64
C LEU A 236 6.95 -26.90 22.29
N ILE A 237 7.39 -27.93 21.58
CA ILE A 237 6.57 -29.11 21.27
C ILE A 237 6.10 -29.76 22.56
N ASP A 238 7.00 -30.04 23.51
CA ASP A 238 6.67 -30.67 24.79
C ASP A 238 5.70 -29.82 25.62
N LYS A 239 5.75 -28.49 25.48
CA LYS A 239 4.81 -27.58 26.14
C LYS A 239 3.42 -27.57 25.50
N ILE A 240 3.33 -27.75 24.17
CA ILE A 240 2.08 -27.69 23.40
C ILE A 240 1.39 -29.07 23.32
N ALA A 241 2.17 -30.15 23.16
CA ALA A 241 1.74 -31.53 22.95
C ALA A 241 0.78 -32.10 24.02
N PRO A 242 0.89 -31.77 25.33
CA PRO A 242 -0.04 -32.27 26.33
C PRO A 242 -1.46 -31.68 26.18
N TYR A 243 -1.64 -30.65 25.36
CA TYR A 243 -2.88 -29.87 25.29
C TYR A 243 -3.48 -29.71 23.89
N ARG A 244 -2.72 -29.76 22.77
CA ARG A 244 -3.24 -29.23 21.48
C ARG A 244 -2.73 -29.77 20.12
N LEU A 245 -1.81 -30.72 19.99
CA LEU A 245 -1.32 -31.11 18.64
C LEU A 245 -2.29 -32.08 17.90
N LEU A 246 -3.29 -31.52 17.21
CA LEU A 246 -4.09 -32.20 16.17
C LEU A 246 -3.44 -32.10 14.77
N VAL A 247 -2.31 -31.40 14.67
CA VAL A 247 -1.63 -31.00 13.43
C VAL A 247 -0.13 -31.29 13.59
N PRO A 248 0.61 -31.67 12.53
CA PRO A 248 2.06 -31.83 12.61
C PRO A 248 2.73 -30.56 13.17
N PRO A 249 3.64 -30.66 14.15
CA PRO A 249 4.21 -29.49 14.83
C PRO A 249 4.90 -28.52 13.86
N HIS A 250 5.44 -29.04 12.76
CA HIS A 250 6.14 -28.29 11.73
C HIS A 250 5.27 -27.90 10.53
N ALA A 251 3.94 -28.04 10.58
CA ALA A 251 3.08 -27.59 9.49
C ALA A 251 2.67 -26.13 9.68
N ALA A 252 2.61 -25.33 8.61
CA ALA A 252 2.05 -23.97 8.61
C ALA A 252 0.51 -23.97 8.65
N LEU A 253 -0.09 -24.75 9.56
CA LEU A 253 -1.54 -24.95 9.70
C LEU A 253 -1.99 -24.49 11.08
N ASP A 254 -3.19 -23.95 11.17
CA ASP A 254 -3.84 -23.59 12.44
C ASP A 254 -3.10 -22.52 13.28
N LEU A 255 -2.37 -21.61 12.64
CA LEU A 255 -1.74 -20.47 13.32
C LEU A 255 -2.83 -19.56 13.96
N PRO A 256 -2.58 -19.02 15.17
CA PRO A 256 -3.55 -18.15 15.84
C PRO A 256 -3.62 -16.78 15.14
N GLY A 257 -4.84 -16.27 15.00
CA GLY A 257 -5.08 -14.91 14.55
C GLY A 257 -4.76 -14.66 13.07
N LEU A 258 -4.32 -13.44 12.77
CA LEU A 258 -3.96 -12.98 11.43
C LEU A 258 -2.45 -13.17 11.19
N PHE A 259 -2.09 -13.83 10.08
CA PHE A 259 -0.70 -13.93 9.63
C PHE A 259 -0.54 -13.25 8.27
N ILE A 260 0.26 -12.18 8.22
CA ILE A 260 0.43 -11.33 7.04
C ILE A 260 1.89 -11.31 6.62
N THR A 261 2.16 -11.59 5.34
CA THR A 261 3.52 -11.50 4.75
C THR A 261 3.58 -10.41 3.69
N ALA A 262 4.76 -9.79 3.56
CA ALA A 262 5.00 -8.73 2.57
C ALA A 262 5.00 -9.21 1.11
N SER A 263 5.28 -10.48 0.88
CA SER A 263 5.35 -11.08 -0.45
C SER A 263 4.93 -12.55 -0.44
N GLN A 264 4.69 -13.08 -1.65
CA GLN A 264 4.53 -14.52 -1.90
C GLN A 264 5.90 -15.22 -1.82
N THR A 265 5.88 -16.57 -1.71
CA THR A 265 7.10 -17.37 -1.52
C THR A 265 8.11 -17.30 -2.67
N ASP A 266 7.68 -16.93 -3.87
CA ASP A 266 8.48 -16.76 -5.09
C ASP A 266 8.67 -15.28 -5.47
N GLN A 267 8.37 -14.36 -4.56
CA GLN A 267 8.44 -12.92 -4.79
C GLN A 267 9.33 -12.23 -3.76
N PRO A 268 10.08 -11.20 -4.18
CA PRO A 268 10.88 -10.41 -3.26
C PRO A 268 9.99 -9.53 -2.38
N ALA A 269 10.49 -9.22 -1.18
CA ALA A 269 10.00 -8.12 -0.36
C ALA A 269 11.02 -6.99 -0.46
N ALA A 270 10.61 -5.84 -0.97
CA ALA A 270 11.49 -4.71 -1.21
C ALA A 270 11.30 -3.60 -0.17
N GLU A 271 12.39 -2.91 0.14
CA GLU A 271 12.37 -1.59 0.78
C GLU A 271 12.77 -0.52 -0.21
N ALA A 272 12.21 0.68 -0.02
CA ALA A 272 12.54 1.84 -0.81
C ALA A 272 13.11 2.95 0.08
N GLN A 273 14.05 3.69 -0.48
CA GLN A 273 14.59 4.91 0.10
C GLN A 273 13.89 6.12 -0.52
N TRP A 274 13.34 7.00 0.30
CA TRP A 274 12.71 8.27 -0.10
C TRP A 274 13.46 9.49 0.48
N SER A 275 12.87 10.67 0.33
CA SER A 275 13.45 11.93 0.81
C SER A 275 13.47 11.99 2.34
N GLY A 276 14.60 11.57 2.91
CA GLY A 276 14.93 11.67 4.34
C GLY A 276 14.55 10.44 5.18
N PHE A 277 14.12 9.33 4.57
CA PHE A 277 13.86 8.06 5.26
C PHE A 277 13.84 6.88 4.29
N SER A 278 13.97 5.66 4.81
CA SER A 278 13.77 4.40 4.09
C SER A 278 12.77 3.55 4.86
N ALA A 279 11.96 2.75 4.18
CA ALA A 279 11.01 1.82 4.81
C ALA A 279 10.69 0.64 3.87
N GLY A 280 10.18 -0.44 4.43
CA GLY A 280 9.60 -1.54 3.66
C GLY A 280 8.41 -1.05 2.87
N LEU A 281 8.33 -1.37 1.58
CA LEU A 281 7.21 -0.93 0.74
C LEU A 281 5.88 -1.43 1.28
N PHE A 282 5.87 -2.70 1.73
CA PHE A 282 4.70 -3.29 2.34
C PHE A 282 4.35 -2.65 3.68
N THR A 283 5.29 -2.57 4.63
CA THR A 283 5.00 -1.98 5.94
C THR A 283 4.51 -0.55 5.84
N TYR A 284 5.14 0.27 4.98
CA TYR A 284 4.69 1.64 4.80
C TYR A 284 3.27 1.69 4.22
N ALA A 285 3.00 0.96 3.14
CA ALA A 285 1.71 0.99 2.48
C ALA A 285 0.57 0.49 3.38
N LEU A 286 0.84 -0.57 4.17
CA LEU A 286 -0.11 -1.05 5.18
C LEU A 286 -0.31 -0.01 6.29
N THR A 287 0.77 0.59 6.80
CA THR A 287 0.70 1.61 7.85
C THR A 287 -0.13 2.81 7.41
N GLN A 288 0.12 3.35 6.22
CA GLN A 288 -0.64 4.46 5.65
C GLN A 288 -2.14 4.11 5.55
N SER A 289 -2.46 2.93 5.02
CA SER A 289 -3.83 2.42 4.92
C SER A 289 -4.53 2.32 6.29
N LEU A 290 -3.80 1.90 7.33
CA LEU A 290 -4.31 1.78 8.71
C LEU A 290 -4.44 3.13 9.44
N TRP A 291 -3.65 4.14 9.06
CA TRP A 291 -3.85 5.52 9.53
C TRP A 291 -5.18 6.09 9.00
N GLU A 292 -5.47 5.81 7.74
CA GLU A 292 -6.72 6.21 7.08
C GLU A 292 -7.94 5.39 7.55
N ALA A 293 -7.71 4.17 8.06
CA ALA A 293 -8.76 3.24 8.43
C ALA A 293 -9.70 3.84 9.49
N THR A 294 -10.99 3.54 9.33
CA THR A 294 -12.03 3.78 10.33
C THR A 294 -12.50 2.44 10.90
N PRO A 295 -13.32 2.39 11.97
CA PRO A 295 -13.85 1.12 12.48
C PRO A 295 -14.68 0.30 11.46
N ALA A 296 -15.11 0.91 10.35
CA ALA A 296 -15.80 0.20 9.26
C ALA A 296 -14.83 -0.43 8.25
N THR A 297 -13.54 -0.06 8.26
CA THR A 297 -12.53 -0.56 7.33
C THR A 297 -12.06 -1.95 7.73
N THR A 298 -12.22 -2.94 6.85
CA THR A 298 -11.71 -4.30 7.08
C THR A 298 -10.22 -4.42 6.76
N ILE A 299 -9.56 -5.47 7.25
CA ILE A 299 -8.16 -5.74 6.89
C ILE A 299 -8.00 -6.06 5.40
N HIS A 300 -9.00 -6.69 4.77
CA HIS A 300 -8.99 -6.94 3.32
C HIS A 300 -8.92 -5.64 2.51
N VAL A 301 -9.70 -4.63 2.89
CA VAL A 301 -9.63 -3.31 2.25
C VAL A 301 -8.25 -2.70 2.46
N SER A 302 -7.75 -2.77 3.70
CA SER A 302 -6.45 -2.17 4.03
C SER A 302 -5.29 -2.82 3.26
N LEU A 303 -5.32 -4.15 3.16
CA LEU A 303 -4.32 -4.95 2.45
C LEU A 303 -4.46 -4.82 0.93
N SER A 304 -5.67 -4.75 0.38
CA SER A 304 -5.90 -4.47 -1.04
C SER A 304 -5.32 -3.11 -1.46
N LYS A 305 -5.50 -2.07 -0.63
CA LYS A 305 -4.85 -0.77 -0.83
C LYS A 305 -3.32 -0.88 -0.77
N ALA A 306 -2.79 -1.58 0.23
CA ALA A 306 -1.35 -1.78 0.38
C ALA A 306 -0.75 -2.52 -0.83
N SER A 307 -1.37 -3.62 -1.26
CA SER A 307 -0.99 -4.40 -2.44
C SER A 307 -0.99 -3.56 -3.71
N SER A 308 -1.96 -2.66 -3.87
CA SER A 308 -2.02 -1.72 -5.01
C SER A 308 -0.81 -0.78 -5.02
N VAL A 309 -0.46 -0.19 -3.87
CA VAL A 309 0.69 0.73 -3.75
C VAL A 309 2.01 0.00 -3.98
N VAL A 310 2.17 -1.19 -3.40
CA VAL A 310 3.39 -2.00 -3.55
C VAL A 310 3.59 -2.39 -5.02
N GLU A 311 2.56 -2.92 -5.67
CA GLU A 311 2.60 -3.31 -7.08
C GLU A 311 2.97 -2.12 -7.98
N GLN A 312 2.42 -0.94 -7.70
CA GLN A 312 2.67 0.27 -8.46
C GLN A 312 4.16 0.70 -8.45
N VAL A 313 4.90 0.34 -7.40
CA VAL A 313 6.31 0.73 -7.22
C VAL A 313 7.26 -0.33 -7.77
N VAL A 314 7.05 -1.61 -7.43
CA VAL A 314 8.01 -2.69 -7.74
C VAL A 314 7.52 -3.70 -8.77
N GLY A 315 6.24 -3.69 -9.14
CA GLY A 315 5.64 -4.55 -10.15
C GLY A 315 5.46 -6.02 -9.73
N LYS A 316 6.39 -6.61 -8.97
CA LYS A 316 6.32 -8.01 -8.56
C LYS A 316 6.50 -8.17 -7.05
N GLN A 317 5.50 -7.75 -6.30
CA GLN A 317 5.40 -8.02 -4.86
C GLN A 317 3.94 -7.93 -4.42
N GLN A 318 3.36 -9.07 -4.03
CA GLN A 318 1.98 -9.18 -3.55
C GLN A 318 1.95 -9.65 -2.10
N PRO A 319 1.54 -8.77 -1.16
CA PRO A 319 1.26 -9.15 0.21
C PRO A 319 0.21 -10.27 0.31
N GLN A 320 0.34 -11.11 1.33
CA GLN A 320 -0.58 -12.24 1.53
C GLN A 320 -1.09 -12.33 2.95
N LEU A 321 -2.30 -12.89 3.06
CA LEU A 321 -2.89 -13.35 4.31
C LEU A 321 -2.80 -14.87 4.34
N CYS A 322 -1.99 -15.43 5.24
CA CYS A 322 -1.63 -16.84 5.27
C CYS A 322 -2.50 -17.63 6.26
N GLY A 323 -2.97 -18.81 5.84
CA GLY A 323 -3.74 -19.74 6.67
C GLY A 323 -5.26 -19.51 6.64
N GLN A 324 -6.03 -20.59 6.82
CA GLN A 324 -7.50 -20.57 6.76
C GLN A 324 -8.12 -19.72 7.87
N LYS A 325 -7.62 -19.83 9.12
CA LYS A 325 -8.07 -19.01 10.26
C LYS A 325 -7.93 -17.51 9.98
N SER A 326 -6.82 -17.09 9.38
CA SER A 326 -6.61 -15.69 9.01
C SER A 326 -7.69 -15.19 8.05
N GLN A 327 -8.05 -15.98 7.04
CA GLN A 327 -9.10 -15.65 6.08
C GLN A 327 -10.49 -15.55 6.75
N GLU A 328 -10.79 -16.44 7.69
CA GLU A 328 -12.05 -16.41 8.45
C GLU A 328 -12.11 -15.25 9.47
N GLN A 329 -10.98 -14.82 10.01
CA GLN A 329 -10.89 -13.75 11.03
C GLN A 329 -10.74 -12.34 10.43
N ALA A 330 -10.38 -12.24 9.14
CA ALA A 330 -10.16 -10.97 8.45
C ALA A 330 -11.41 -10.08 8.36
N ASP A 331 -12.60 -10.68 8.34
CA ASP A 331 -13.87 -9.94 8.27
C ASP A 331 -14.28 -9.30 9.61
N ILE A 332 -13.69 -9.72 10.73
CA ILE A 332 -14.08 -9.32 12.10
C ILE A 332 -12.89 -8.70 12.82
N ALA A 333 -12.10 -7.85 12.16
CA ALA A 333 -10.79 -7.38 12.62
C ALA A 333 -10.79 -6.57 13.94
N LEU A 334 -11.05 -7.24 15.07
CA LEU A 334 -10.97 -6.71 16.44
C LEU A 334 -9.55 -6.19 16.76
N HIS A 335 -8.53 -6.65 16.04
CA HIS A 335 -7.12 -6.29 16.22
C HIS A 335 -6.77 -4.89 15.70
N PHE A 336 -7.49 -4.42 14.67
CA PHE A 336 -7.26 -3.14 14.01
C PHE A 336 -8.53 -2.28 13.99
N THR A 337 -9.35 -2.34 15.03
CA THR A 337 -10.41 -1.35 15.23
C THR A 337 -9.78 -0.07 15.79
N PRO A 338 -9.74 1.05 15.03
CA PRO A 338 -9.18 2.30 15.54
C PRO A 338 -10.00 2.79 16.73
N ASN A 339 -9.34 3.48 17.67
CA ASN A 339 -10.02 4.04 18.86
C ASN A 339 -10.94 5.23 18.52
N THR A 340 -10.84 5.77 17.31
CA THR A 340 -11.60 6.93 16.85
C THR A 340 -12.34 6.60 15.58
N ASP A 341 -13.53 7.17 15.42
CA ASP A 341 -14.36 7.00 14.22
C ASP A 341 -13.89 7.83 13.01
N VAL A 342 -12.76 8.53 13.13
CA VAL A 342 -12.20 9.42 12.12
C VAL A 342 -10.85 8.86 11.65
N SER A 343 -10.56 8.99 10.36
CA SER A 343 -9.23 8.78 9.78
C SER A 343 -8.23 9.82 10.29
N ALA A 344 -6.96 9.58 10.08
CA ALA A 344 -5.92 10.57 10.33
C ALA A 344 -4.79 10.42 9.31
N ASP A 345 -4.17 11.55 8.97
CA ASP A 345 -2.97 11.59 8.13
C ASP A 345 -1.69 11.67 8.97
N GLY A 346 -1.85 11.91 10.28
CA GLY A 346 -0.76 12.01 11.23
C GLY A 346 -1.23 12.31 12.65
N VAL A 347 -0.27 12.66 13.50
CA VAL A 347 -0.50 12.98 14.91
C VAL A 347 0.47 14.04 15.42
N VAL A 348 0.03 14.86 16.38
CA VAL A 348 0.90 15.74 17.16
C VAL A 348 1.70 14.90 18.15
N ILE A 349 3.03 14.83 17.98
CA ILE A 349 3.91 14.05 18.87
C ILE A 349 4.55 14.90 19.97
N ALA A 350 4.67 16.22 19.76
CA ALA A 350 5.16 17.15 20.76
C ALA A 350 4.59 18.55 20.54
N VAL A 351 4.49 19.33 21.62
CA VAL A 351 4.05 20.72 21.61
C VAL A 351 5.12 21.57 22.28
N GLY A 352 5.48 22.71 21.67
CA GLY A 352 6.47 23.62 22.22
C GLY A 352 5.93 24.44 23.40
N ASP A 353 6.83 25.00 24.20
CA ASP A 353 6.52 25.69 25.47
C ASP A 353 5.48 26.81 25.35
N ASN A 354 5.40 27.44 24.18
CA ASN A 354 4.45 28.53 23.91
C ASN A 354 3.04 28.03 23.51
N GLY A 355 2.82 26.71 23.42
CA GLY A 355 1.55 26.09 23.01
C GLY A 355 1.16 26.32 21.54
N LYS A 356 2.01 27.01 20.76
CA LYS A 356 1.73 27.39 19.37
C LYS A 356 2.57 26.63 18.36
N ALA A 357 3.72 26.09 18.77
CA ALA A 357 4.54 25.21 17.94
C ALA A 357 4.20 23.75 18.21
N ALA A 358 4.17 22.92 17.17
CA ALA A 358 3.96 21.49 17.26
C ALA A 358 4.98 20.73 16.41
N GLN A 359 5.30 19.52 16.84
CA GLN A 359 5.92 18.50 16.00
C GLN A 359 4.86 17.48 15.60
N LEU A 360 4.82 17.17 14.31
CA LEU A 360 3.86 16.25 13.70
C LEU A 360 4.59 15.02 13.20
N TRP A 361 3.97 13.85 13.38
CA TRP A 361 4.30 12.61 12.69
C TRP A 361 3.32 12.41 11.53
N LEU A 362 3.82 12.29 10.30
CA LEU A 362 3.03 12.33 9.05
C LEU A 362 3.06 11.00 8.28
N ALA A 363 3.17 9.87 8.97
CA ALA A 363 3.23 8.55 8.35
C ALA A 363 1.90 8.07 7.73
N GLY A 364 0.80 8.79 7.94
CA GLY A 364 -0.47 8.53 7.24
C GLY A 364 -0.47 9.05 5.80
N LEU A 365 0.49 9.91 5.41
CA LEU A 365 0.61 10.40 4.04
C LEU A 365 1.43 9.45 3.16
N GLN A 366 1.11 9.39 1.87
CA GLN A 366 1.88 8.59 0.90
C GLN A 366 3.33 9.11 0.73
N PRO A 367 4.34 8.25 0.57
CA PRO A 367 5.74 8.67 0.41
C PRO A 367 5.96 9.55 -0.83
N THR A 368 5.29 9.20 -1.93
CA THR A 368 5.35 9.95 -3.19
C THR A 368 4.82 11.36 -3.02
N LEU A 369 3.77 11.55 -2.23
CA LEU A 369 3.25 12.87 -1.88
C LEU A 369 4.23 13.62 -0.97
N LEU A 370 4.75 12.96 0.08
CA LEU A 370 5.71 13.55 1.01
C LEU A 370 6.94 14.10 0.30
N GLN A 371 7.42 13.44 -0.76
CA GLN A 371 8.57 13.90 -1.57
C GLN A 371 8.39 15.33 -2.10
N TYR A 372 7.18 15.72 -2.49
CA TYR A 372 6.87 17.02 -3.09
C TYR A 372 6.06 17.93 -2.15
N TYR A 373 5.90 17.51 -0.90
CA TYR A 373 5.08 18.21 0.07
C TYR A 373 5.69 19.54 0.48
N GLY A 374 5.06 20.63 0.03
CA GLY A 374 5.56 21.99 0.19
C GLY A 374 5.42 22.50 1.62
N VAL A 375 6.36 23.37 2.02
CA VAL A 375 6.18 24.18 3.23
C VAL A 375 4.90 25.01 3.12
N ASN A 376 4.29 25.32 4.26
CA ASN A 376 3.00 26.01 4.40
C ASN A 376 1.75 25.17 4.14
N SER A 377 1.87 23.89 3.77
CA SER A 377 0.74 22.96 3.82
C SER A 377 0.07 23.00 5.20
N ARG A 378 -1.25 22.79 5.24
CA ARG A 378 -2.03 22.90 6.47
C ARG A 378 -2.69 21.60 6.84
N PHE A 379 -2.76 21.37 8.14
CA PHE A 379 -3.42 20.25 8.76
C PHE A 379 -4.48 20.73 9.75
N LYS A 380 -5.67 20.14 9.72
CA LYS A 380 -6.70 20.35 10.74
C LYS A 380 -6.48 19.38 11.90
N VAL A 381 -6.62 19.86 13.13
CA VAL A 381 -6.59 19.00 14.33
C VAL A 381 -7.94 18.32 14.47
N VAL A 382 -7.95 16.99 14.56
CA VAL A 382 -9.17 16.20 14.70
C VAL A 382 -9.70 16.34 16.12
N THR A 383 -10.91 16.88 16.25
CA THR A 383 -11.65 16.93 17.52
C THR A 383 -12.61 15.74 17.64
N PRO A 384 -12.64 15.01 18.76
CA PRO A 384 -13.63 13.95 19.00
C PRO A 384 -15.06 14.48 18.84
N SER A 385 -15.93 13.65 18.29
CA SER A 385 -17.26 13.90 17.72
C SER A 385 -18.37 14.37 18.70
N SER A 386 -18.04 15.16 19.72
CA SER A 386 -19.03 15.81 20.62
C SER A 386 -19.15 17.33 20.44
N SER A 387 -18.46 17.93 19.46
CA SER A 387 -18.65 19.35 19.14
C SER A 387 -19.31 19.51 17.78
N GLU A 388 -20.40 20.27 17.81
CA GLU A 388 -21.30 20.58 16.70
C GLU A 388 -20.54 21.01 15.43
N THR A 389 -21.10 20.65 14.29
CA THR A 389 -20.73 21.18 12.97
C THR A 389 -20.69 22.71 13.03
N GLY A 390 -19.49 23.32 12.95
CA GLY A 390 -19.34 24.76 12.84
C GLY A 390 -18.27 25.42 13.74
N VAL A 391 -17.55 24.67 14.59
CA VAL A 391 -16.40 25.24 15.30
C VAL A 391 -15.18 25.23 14.37
N ASP A 392 -14.57 26.39 14.13
CA ASP A 392 -13.28 26.51 13.43
C ASP A 392 -12.26 25.59 14.09
N GLN A 393 -11.93 24.48 13.42
CA GLN A 393 -10.93 23.53 13.90
C GLN A 393 -9.56 24.21 13.85
N ALA A 394 -8.78 24.02 14.92
CA ALA A 394 -7.39 24.49 14.97
C ALA A 394 -6.62 23.96 13.75
N GLN A 395 -5.99 24.86 12.99
CA GLN A 395 -5.15 24.51 11.86
C GLN A 395 -3.67 24.68 12.19
N LEU A 396 -2.86 23.74 11.75
CA LEU A 396 -1.42 23.73 11.88
C LEU A 396 -0.79 23.95 10.51
N GLN A 397 -0.01 25.02 10.38
CA GLN A 397 0.75 25.33 9.18
C GLN A 397 2.16 24.77 9.29
N MET A 398 2.53 23.88 8.38
CA MET A 398 3.86 23.27 8.34
C MET A 398 4.94 24.31 7.98
N ARG A 399 6.05 24.31 8.73
CA ARG A 399 7.21 25.19 8.51
C ARG A 399 8.43 24.46 7.96
N SER A 400 8.61 23.20 8.35
CA SER A 400 9.71 22.36 7.85
C SER A 400 9.36 20.90 8.02
N ARG A 401 9.93 20.03 7.20
CA ARG A 401 9.81 18.57 7.32
C ARG A 401 11.18 17.92 7.21
N ALA A 402 11.42 16.89 8.01
CA ALA A 402 12.57 16.01 7.94
C ALA A 402 12.08 14.56 8.06
N GLY A 403 12.20 13.79 6.97
CA GLY A 403 11.60 12.46 6.89
C GLY A 403 10.09 12.50 7.17
N LEU A 404 9.64 11.69 8.12
CA LEU A 404 8.22 11.60 8.52
C LEU A 404 7.80 12.64 9.58
N THR A 405 8.75 13.43 10.10
CA THR A 405 8.48 14.44 11.13
C THR A 405 8.42 15.83 10.52
N ALA A 406 7.44 16.62 10.95
CA ALA A 406 7.31 18.02 10.56
C ALA A 406 7.22 18.96 11.76
N LYS A 407 7.74 20.17 11.63
CA LYS A 407 7.49 21.27 12.57
C LYS A 407 6.39 22.15 12.00
N ALA A 408 5.38 22.45 12.81
CA ALA A 408 4.24 23.26 12.41
C ALA A 408 3.94 24.35 13.45
N LEU A 409 3.24 25.40 13.02
CA LEU A 409 2.73 26.47 13.86
C LEU A 409 1.21 26.54 13.78
N LEU A 410 0.56 26.78 14.91
CA LEU A 410 -0.87 27.06 14.98
C LEU A 410 -1.21 28.34 14.21
N VAL A 411 -2.18 28.24 13.31
CA VAL A 411 -2.79 29.38 12.61
C VAL A 411 -3.87 29.94 13.55
N ALA A 412 -3.67 31.16 14.04
CA ALA A 412 -4.56 31.77 15.02
C ALA A 412 -5.68 32.54 14.29
N ASP A 413 -6.90 31.99 14.27
CA ASP A 413 -8.06 32.72 13.75
C ASP A 413 -9.16 33.03 14.80
N ASN A 414 -9.11 32.48 16.02
CA ASN A 414 -10.07 32.84 17.08
C ASN A 414 -9.44 32.79 18.49
N GLU A 415 -9.79 33.75 19.35
CA GLU A 415 -9.28 33.90 20.73
C GLU A 415 -9.65 32.75 21.69
N ASN A 416 -10.43 31.76 21.24
CA ASN A 416 -10.72 30.54 21.97
C ASN A 416 -9.80 29.40 21.51
N THR A 417 -8.48 29.53 21.72
CA THR A 417 -7.53 28.49 21.34
C THR A 417 -7.64 27.28 22.27
N ASN A 418 -8.14 26.16 21.77
CA ASN A 418 -7.85 24.85 22.34
C ASN A 418 -6.32 24.68 22.40
N THR A 419 -5.77 24.44 23.59
CA THR A 419 -4.35 24.16 23.76
C THR A 419 -4.00 22.87 23.02
N LEU A 420 -3.00 22.91 22.15
CA LEU A 420 -2.47 21.71 21.49
C LEU A 420 -1.94 20.73 22.53
N GLN A 421 -2.15 19.44 22.29
CA GLN A 421 -1.67 18.36 23.15
C GLN A 421 -1.07 17.23 22.31
N PRO A 422 0.02 16.58 22.78
CA PRO A 422 0.51 15.35 22.16
C PRO A 422 -0.58 14.27 22.11
N GLY A 423 -0.58 13.46 21.05
CA GLY A 423 -1.58 12.43 20.77
C GLY A 423 -2.80 12.92 19.99
N GLN A 424 -2.95 14.23 19.76
CA GLN A 424 -4.02 14.76 18.90
C GLN A 424 -3.79 14.38 17.44
N LEU A 425 -4.75 13.68 16.83
CA LEU A 425 -4.71 13.32 15.42
C LEU A 425 -4.83 14.57 14.54
N VAL A 426 -4.23 14.50 13.35
CA VAL A 426 -4.34 15.56 12.35
C VAL A 426 -4.77 14.97 11.01
N GLN A 427 -5.48 15.78 10.22
CA GLN A 427 -5.85 15.48 8.85
C GLN A 427 -5.36 16.59 7.93
N GLU A 428 -4.99 16.24 6.71
CA GLU A 428 -4.66 17.20 5.67
C GLU A 428 -5.85 18.15 5.42
N ALA A 429 -5.55 19.43 5.22
CA ALA A 429 -6.55 20.44 4.89
C ALA A 429 -6.15 21.22 3.62
N ILE A 430 -4.88 21.63 3.54
CA ILE A 430 -4.35 22.30 2.34
C ILE A 430 -3.05 21.61 1.94
N ARG A 431 -3.06 21.03 0.74
CA ARG A 431 -1.92 20.39 0.10
C ARG A 431 -1.17 21.40 -0.75
N ILE A 432 0.10 21.65 -0.42
CA ILE A 432 1.00 22.44 -1.26
C ILE A 432 1.95 21.51 -2.01
N VAL A 433 2.01 21.65 -3.34
CA VAL A 433 2.95 20.95 -4.21
C VAL A 433 3.56 21.93 -5.22
N PRO A 434 4.80 21.73 -5.68
CA PRO A 434 5.40 22.57 -6.73
C PRO A 434 4.56 22.51 -8.01
N ARG A 435 4.67 23.49 -8.91
CA ARG A 435 4.05 23.43 -10.25
C ARG A 435 4.88 22.63 -11.25
N ASN A 436 6.16 22.46 -10.96
CA ASN A 436 7.13 21.79 -11.82
C ASN A 436 7.79 20.65 -11.04
N ILE A 437 7.63 19.42 -11.51
CA ILE A 437 8.39 18.24 -11.06
C ILE A 437 8.96 17.55 -12.30
N ASN A 438 10.08 16.86 -12.10
CA ASN A 438 10.74 16.10 -13.16
C ASN A 438 10.49 14.61 -13.00
N LEU A 439 10.66 13.88 -14.10
CA LEU A 439 10.81 12.43 -14.10
C LEU A 439 12.28 12.10 -13.86
N ASN A 440 12.57 11.38 -12.80
CA ASN A 440 13.91 10.95 -12.44
C ASN A 440 14.23 9.65 -13.18
N VAL A 441 15.24 9.67 -14.04
CA VAL A 441 15.67 8.51 -14.83
C VAL A 441 17.06 8.10 -14.39
N ALA A 442 17.20 6.86 -13.90
CA ALA A 442 18.51 6.29 -13.64
C ALA A 442 19.11 5.69 -14.92
N LEU A 443 20.43 5.70 -15.05
CA LEU A 443 21.13 4.96 -16.10
C LEU A 443 21.53 3.58 -15.58
N ASP A 444 21.27 2.54 -16.37
CA ASP A 444 21.66 1.17 -16.06
C ASP A 444 23.20 1.08 -15.90
N PRO A 445 23.71 0.55 -14.78
CA PRO A 445 25.14 0.31 -14.57
C PRO A 445 25.79 -0.56 -15.67
N GLY A 446 25.00 -1.38 -16.37
CA GLY A 446 25.43 -2.20 -17.49
C GLY A 446 25.74 -1.42 -18.77
N LEU A 447 25.44 -0.11 -18.83
CA LEU A 447 25.78 0.74 -19.96
C LEU A 447 27.28 1.06 -20.01
N GLU A 448 27.86 0.95 -21.21
CA GLU A 448 29.26 1.32 -21.45
C GLU A 448 29.50 2.80 -21.19
N ARG A 449 30.77 3.17 -20.99
CA ARG A 449 31.14 4.57 -20.70
C ARG A 449 30.68 5.52 -21.80
N ILE A 450 30.78 5.13 -23.08
CA ILE A 450 30.37 5.96 -24.21
C ILE A 450 28.83 6.08 -24.23
N GLU A 451 28.12 4.96 -24.07
CA GLU A 451 26.65 4.93 -24.02
C GLU A 451 26.10 5.83 -22.91
N ARG A 452 26.73 5.84 -21.72
CA ARG A 452 26.34 6.73 -20.61
C ARG A 452 26.55 8.21 -20.91
N VAL A 453 27.66 8.57 -21.57
CA VAL A 453 27.93 9.95 -21.98
C VAL A 453 26.91 10.40 -23.02
N ASP A 454 26.62 9.56 -24.01
CA ASP A 454 25.61 9.85 -25.04
C ASP A 454 24.20 9.96 -24.46
N ALA A 455 23.83 9.07 -23.53
CA ALA A 455 22.56 9.14 -22.82
C ALA A 455 22.45 10.44 -22.03
N THR A 456 23.49 10.81 -21.29
CA THR A 456 23.54 12.07 -20.53
C THR A 456 23.35 13.28 -21.44
N SER A 457 24.06 13.33 -22.56
CA SER A 457 23.91 14.42 -23.54
C SER A 457 22.53 14.44 -24.20
N ALA A 458 21.92 13.27 -24.45
CA ALA A 458 20.61 13.19 -25.07
C ALA A 458 19.50 13.63 -24.10
N PHE A 459 19.51 13.14 -22.86
CA PHE A 459 18.53 13.53 -21.83
C PHE A 459 18.63 15.01 -21.42
N ALA A 460 19.79 15.66 -21.58
CA ALA A 460 19.91 17.11 -21.36
C ALA A 460 18.98 17.95 -22.26
N THR A 461 18.48 17.38 -23.37
CA THR A 461 17.49 18.04 -24.25
C THR A 461 16.05 17.92 -23.77
N ALA A 462 15.76 17.02 -22.81
CA ALA A 462 14.45 16.82 -22.22
C ALA A 462 14.37 17.50 -20.85
N SER A 463 13.95 18.77 -20.82
CA SER A 463 13.94 19.60 -19.60
C SER A 463 13.07 19.07 -18.45
N PHE A 464 12.14 18.15 -18.74
CA PHE A 464 11.25 17.51 -17.78
C PHE A 464 11.83 16.21 -17.19
N VAL A 465 13.05 15.83 -17.59
CA VAL A 465 13.78 14.65 -17.08
C VAL A 465 14.94 15.12 -16.22
N THR A 466 15.19 14.41 -15.13
CA THR A 466 16.41 14.55 -14.31
C THR A 466 17.12 13.22 -14.29
N LEU A 467 18.37 13.18 -14.75
CA LEU A 467 19.19 12.00 -14.59
C LEU A 467 19.68 11.89 -13.15
N VAL A 468 19.54 10.69 -12.59
CA VAL A 468 19.91 10.41 -11.19
C VAL A 468 20.91 9.27 -11.13
N THR A 469 21.80 9.31 -10.15
CA THR A 469 22.72 8.21 -9.88
C THR A 469 21.97 7.08 -9.19
N SER A 470 22.01 5.88 -9.78
CA SER A 470 21.46 4.66 -9.18
C SER A 470 22.08 4.44 -7.79
N GLY A 471 21.26 4.15 -6.77
CA GLY A 471 21.71 3.94 -5.39
C GLY A 471 21.81 5.19 -4.51
N GLU A 472 21.89 6.39 -5.10
CA GLU A 472 22.05 7.64 -4.34
C GLU A 472 20.77 8.48 -4.30
N GLN A 473 20.01 8.47 -5.41
CA GLN A 473 18.85 9.33 -5.59
C GLN A 473 17.64 8.51 -6.06
N LEU A 474 16.46 9.01 -5.71
CA LEU A 474 15.16 8.46 -6.11
C LEU A 474 15.04 8.42 -7.64
N ALA A 475 14.84 7.23 -8.21
CA ALA A 475 14.55 7.04 -9.62
C ALA A 475 13.08 6.63 -9.82
N ASP A 476 12.45 7.09 -10.90
CA ASP A 476 11.10 6.66 -11.30
C ASP A 476 11.17 5.50 -12.31
N CYS A 477 12.21 5.47 -13.15
CA CYS A 477 12.49 4.38 -14.08
C CYS A 477 14.00 4.32 -14.42
N LEU A 478 14.39 3.24 -15.11
CA LEU A 478 15.77 3.00 -15.57
C LEU A 478 15.83 3.07 -17.10
N PHE A 479 16.87 3.69 -17.64
CA PHE A 479 17.24 3.58 -19.07
C PHE A 479 18.43 2.63 -19.20
N GLY A 480 18.28 1.59 -20.04
CA GLY A 480 19.29 0.53 -20.14
C GLY A 480 19.27 -0.22 -21.47
N ARG A 481 20.22 -1.16 -21.60
CA ARG A 481 20.31 -2.07 -22.73
C ARG A 481 19.38 -3.26 -22.53
N ILE A 482 18.65 -3.64 -23.57
CA ILE A 482 17.85 -4.86 -23.59
C ILE A 482 18.80 -6.04 -23.84
N GLN A 483 18.79 -7.02 -22.95
CA GLN A 483 19.53 -8.27 -23.13
C GLN A 483 18.65 -9.26 -23.88
N ASP A 484 19.11 -9.75 -25.04
CA ASP A 484 18.44 -10.83 -25.76
C ASP A 484 19.05 -12.18 -25.29
N ASP A 485 18.24 -13.05 -24.69
CA ASP A 485 18.66 -14.38 -24.20
C ASP A 485 19.02 -15.37 -25.34
N THR A 486 18.78 -14.99 -26.60
CA THR A 486 19.01 -15.81 -27.78
C THR A 486 20.11 -15.24 -28.69
N GLN A 487 21.34 -15.76 -28.50
CA GLN A 487 22.49 -15.67 -29.42
C GLN A 487 22.95 -14.28 -29.91
N SER A 488 24.12 -13.86 -29.41
CA SER A 488 25.23 -13.23 -30.17
C SER A 488 24.89 -12.15 -31.22
N THR A 489 23.91 -11.29 -30.99
CA THR A 489 23.75 -10.05 -31.75
C THR A 489 24.65 -8.98 -31.12
N THR A 490 25.64 -8.49 -31.87
CA THR A 490 26.57 -7.42 -31.43
C THR A 490 25.93 -6.03 -31.42
N ALA A 491 24.64 -5.92 -31.74
CA ALA A 491 23.94 -4.67 -31.97
C ALA A 491 23.16 -4.25 -30.71
N SER A 492 23.60 -3.17 -30.05
CA SER A 492 22.93 -2.63 -28.85
C SER A 492 21.47 -2.25 -29.15
N ARG A 493 20.57 -2.58 -28.21
CA ARG A 493 19.14 -2.24 -28.24
C ARG A 493 18.77 -1.62 -26.89
N TYR A 494 17.95 -0.57 -26.86
CA TYR A 494 17.66 0.18 -25.63
C TYR A 494 16.17 0.26 -25.32
N GLY A 495 15.85 0.38 -24.02
CA GLY A 495 14.49 0.51 -23.52
C GLY A 495 14.43 1.18 -22.15
N LEU A 496 13.22 1.33 -21.62
CA LEU A 496 12.99 1.77 -20.24
C LEU A 496 12.57 0.57 -19.40
N PHE A 497 13.04 0.52 -18.15
CA PHE A 497 12.75 -0.55 -17.22
C PHE A 497 12.16 0.02 -15.92
N THR A 498 11.38 -0.80 -15.22
CA THR A 498 11.03 -0.57 -13.83
C THR A 498 12.28 -0.65 -12.96
N LEU A 499 12.19 -0.24 -11.69
CA LEU A 499 13.32 -0.34 -10.76
C LEU A 499 13.69 -1.80 -10.41
N SER A 500 12.75 -2.73 -10.63
CA SER A 500 12.95 -4.18 -10.54
C SER A 500 13.53 -4.80 -11.83
N HIS A 501 14.00 -3.96 -12.77
CA HIS A 501 14.59 -4.35 -14.07
C HIS A 501 13.60 -5.03 -15.04
N GLU A 502 12.30 -4.82 -14.88
CA GLU A 502 11.30 -5.30 -15.85
C GLU A 502 11.14 -4.30 -17.00
N LEU A 503 11.19 -4.77 -18.24
CA LEU A 503 11.03 -3.91 -19.41
C LEU A 503 9.63 -3.28 -19.43
N ILE A 504 9.57 -1.95 -19.47
CA ILE A 504 8.30 -1.23 -19.64
C ILE A 504 7.78 -1.51 -21.06
N PRO A 505 6.53 -1.97 -21.23
CA PRO A 505 5.97 -2.28 -22.53
C PRO A 505 6.06 -1.12 -23.53
N ASN A 506 6.27 -1.46 -24.80
CA ASN A 506 6.41 -0.53 -25.93
C ASN A 506 7.57 0.48 -25.81
N THR A 507 8.63 0.12 -25.10
CA THR A 507 9.85 0.97 -25.00
C THR A 507 11.06 0.40 -25.73
N ALA A 508 11.02 -0.87 -26.10
CA ALA A 508 12.11 -1.51 -26.82
C ALA A 508 12.34 -0.87 -28.20
N GLY A 509 13.60 -0.51 -28.46
CA GLY A 509 14.05 0.03 -29.75
C GLY A 509 14.30 -1.01 -30.82
N GLU A 510 14.97 -0.59 -31.88
CA GLU A 510 15.50 -1.49 -32.92
C GLU A 510 16.94 -1.89 -32.60
N ALA A 511 17.39 -3.04 -33.11
CA ALA A 511 18.77 -3.50 -32.92
C ALA A 511 19.76 -2.56 -33.64
N GLY A 512 20.80 -2.10 -32.93
CA GLY A 512 21.81 -1.19 -33.45
C GLY A 512 21.39 0.29 -33.44
N GLU A 513 20.26 0.63 -32.82
CA GLU A 513 19.81 2.00 -32.64
C GLU A 513 20.84 2.79 -31.82
N ALA A 514 21.18 4.03 -32.23
CA ALA A 514 22.05 4.89 -31.44
C ALA A 514 21.33 5.40 -30.17
N VAL A 515 22.06 5.53 -29.05
CA VAL A 515 21.50 5.98 -27.75
C VAL A 515 20.68 7.27 -27.89
N LYS A 516 21.19 8.25 -28.63
CA LYS A 516 20.49 9.52 -28.87
C LYS A 516 19.13 9.32 -29.56
N VAL A 517 19.05 8.42 -30.53
CA VAL A 517 17.81 8.10 -31.25
C VAL A 517 16.84 7.38 -30.32
N ALA A 518 17.33 6.44 -29.51
CA ALA A 518 16.53 5.76 -28.50
C ALA A 518 15.91 6.74 -27.50
N VAL A 519 16.71 7.66 -26.95
CA VAL A 519 16.20 8.68 -26.01
C VAL A 519 15.14 9.57 -26.67
N GLN A 520 15.36 10.02 -27.91
CA GLN A 520 14.38 10.83 -28.64
C GLN A 520 13.06 10.09 -28.87
N ARG A 521 13.13 8.81 -29.26
CA ARG A 521 11.96 7.94 -29.44
C ARG A 521 11.19 7.73 -28.13
N LEU A 522 11.89 7.69 -27.00
CA LEU A 522 11.31 7.46 -25.68
C LEU A 522 10.66 8.70 -25.05
N ILE A 523 10.87 9.90 -25.59
CA ILE A 523 10.30 11.17 -25.06
C ILE A 523 8.78 11.08 -24.79
N PRO A 524 7.92 10.60 -25.72
CA PRO A 524 6.49 10.50 -25.47
C PRO A 524 6.14 9.56 -24.30
N LYS A 525 6.89 8.46 -24.15
CA LYS A 525 6.70 7.53 -23.02
C LYS A 525 7.13 8.18 -21.70
N LEU A 526 8.24 8.92 -21.69
CA LEU A 526 8.70 9.64 -20.49
C LEU A 526 7.68 10.72 -20.07
N GLN A 527 7.05 11.41 -21.02
CA GLN A 527 5.94 12.34 -20.74
C GLN A 527 4.72 11.62 -20.14
N THR A 528 4.40 10.42 -20.63
CA THR A 528 3.34 9.56 -20.07
C THR A 528 3.63 9.17 -18.63
N LEU A 529 4.86 8.73 -18.33
CA LEU A 529 5.29 8.37 -16.97
C LEU A 529 5.29 9.58 -16.03
N LEU A 530 5.69 10.76 -16.52
CA LEU A 530 5.61 12.01 -15.75
C LEU A 530 4.15 12.42 -15.46
N ALA A 531 3.25 12.29 -16.43
CA ALA A 531 1.82 12.52 -16.22
C ALA A 531 1.25 11.57 -15.16
N ALA A 532 1.56 10.28 -15.23
CA ALA A 532 1.15 9.31 -14.21
C ALA A 532 1.69 9.65 -12.81
N LYS A 533 2.94 10.11 -12.73
CA LYS A 533 3.53 10.61 -11.48
C LYS A 533 2.73 11.76 -10.88
N TRP A 534 2.28 12.71 -11.71
CA TRP A 534 1.41 13.80 -11.29
C TRP A 534 0.02 13.36 -10.87
N TRP A 535 -0.61 12.44 -11.61
CA TRP A 535 -1.94 11.93 -11.29
C TRP A 535 -1.96 11.34 -9.88
N ARG A 536 -0.93 10.55 -9.53
CA ARG A 536 -0.75 10.00 -8.17
C ARG A 536 -0.68 11.07 -7.08
N LEU A 537 -0.14 12.27 -7.37
CA LEU A 537 -0.14 13.40 -6.41
C LEU A 537 -1.54 13.99 -6.16
N THR A 538 -2.54 13.63 -6.95
CA THR A 538 -3.95 13.99 -6.72
C THR A 538 -4.67 13.04 -5.77
N SER A 539 -4.08 11.90 -5.38
CA SER A 539 -4.71 10.90 -4.50
C SER A 539 -5.29 11.55 -3.23
N ASN A 540 -6.59 11.33 -3.00
CA ASN A 540 -7.36 12.05 -1.98
C ASN A 540 -8.68 11.32 -1.68
N GLU A 541 -8.61 10.23 -0.90
CA GLU A 541 -9.79 9.49 -0.42
C GLU A 541 -10.37 10.07 0.89
N THR A 542 -9.62 10.97 1.55
CA THR A 542 -9.98 11.64 2.81
C THR A 542 -10.84 12.90 2.61
N SER A 543 -11.18 13.22 1.36
CA SER A 543 -12.06 14.34 0.97
C SER A 543 -13.41 14.33 1.69
N ASP A 544 -13.94 15.53 1.97
CA ASP A 544 -15.30 15.75 2.49
C ASP A 544 -16.41 15.64 1.41
N LEU A 545 -16.06 15.33 0.16
CA LEU A 545 -17.04 14.91 -0.84
C LEU A 545 -17.69 13.58 -0.40
N ASP A 546 -18.96 13.36 -0.75
CA ASP A 546 -19.70 12.15 -0.38
C ASP A 546 -19.85 11.23 -1.62
N ILE A 547 -18.75 10.60 -2.04
CA ILE A 547 -18.69 9.83 -3.29
C ILE A 547 -18.36 8.36 -3.02
N LYS A 548 -19.05 7.49 -3.76
CA LYS A 548 -18.76 6.06 -3.87
C LYS A 548 -18.49 5.70 -5.32
N ALA A 549 -17.42 4.94 -5.56
CA ALA A 549 -17.03 4.45 -6.87
C ALA A 549 -16.74 2.95 -6.84
N THR A 550 -17.28 2.21 -7.80
CA THR A 550 -17.16 0.76 -7.91
C THR A 550 -16.71 0.37 -9.32
N LEU A 551 -15.64 -0.42 -9.42
CA LEU A 551 -15.26 -1.11 -10.66
C LEU A 551 -16.05 -2.41 -10.75
N GLU A 552 -16.79 -2.59 -11.85
CA GLU A 552 -17.62 -3.76 -12.11
C GLU A 552 -17.17 -4.46 -13.40
N VAL A 553 -17.20 -5.81 -13.40
CA VAL A 553 -17.20 -6.59 -14.64
C VAL A 553 -18.65 -6.71 -15.13
N VAL A 554 -18.86 -6.37 -16.40
CA VAL A 554 -20.15 -6.45 -17.08
C VAL A 554 -20.41 -7.91 -17.48
N SER A 555 -20.89 -8.68 -16.50
CA SER A 555 -21.36 -10.06 -16.66
C SER A 555 -22.78 -10.21 -16.08
N ALA A 556 -23.41 -11.38 -16.28
CA ALA A 556 -24.68 -11.73 -15.67
C ALA A 556 -24.47 -12.88 -14.67
N PRO A 557 -24.51 -12.65 -13.34
CA PRO A 557 -24.81 -11.40 -12.64
C PRO A 557 -23.63 -10.41 -12.65
N LYS A 558 -23.93 -9.10 -12.52
CA LYS A 558 -22.91 -8.04 -12.42
C LYS A 558 -22.06 -8.27 -11.16
N GLN A 559 -20.75 -8.24 -11.32
CA GLN A 559 -19.82 -8.53 -10.22
C GLN A 559 -18.99 -7.28 -9.89
N PRO A 560 -19.15 -6.70 -8.69
CA PRO A 560 -18.24 -5.66 -8.21
C PRO A 560 -16.86 -6.28 -7.91
N ILE A 561 -15.80 -5.60 -8.32
CA ILE A 561 -14.41 -6.06 -8.19
C ILE A 561 -13.65 -5.23 -7.16
N ILE A 562 -13.76 -3.90 -7.27
CA ILE A 562 -13.12 -2.95 -6.36
C ILE A 562 -14.15 -1.90 -6.00
N GLU A 563 -14.28 -1.61 -4.71
CA GLU A 563 -15.09 -0.51 -4.20
C GLU A 563 -14.21 0.50 -3.46
N ARG A 564 -14.48 1.78 -3.68
CA ARG A 564 -13.83 2.91 -3.03
C ARG A 564 -14.89 3.94 -2.65
N GLU A 565 -14.75 4.53 -1.49
CA GLU A 565 -15.63 5.61 -1.04
C GLU A 565 -14.87 6.60 -0.18
N THR A 566 -15.26 7.86 -0.29
CA THR A 566 -14.75 8.95 0.55
C THR A 566 -15.07 8.71 2.02
N GLN A 567 -14.18 9.13 2.91
CA GLN A 567 -14.28 8.90 4.35
C GLN A 567 -15.60 9.41 4.97
N ARG A 568 -16.08 10.59 4.58
CA ARG A 568 -17.31 11.16 5.16
C ARG A 568 -18.53 10.26 4.94
N LEU A 569 -18.60 9.64 3.77
CA LEU A 569 -19.64 8.69 3.41
C LEU A 569 -19.52 7.38 4.22
N GLN A 570 -18.29 6.86 4.41
CA GLN A 570 -18.04 5.70 5.29
C GLN A 570 -18.62 5.91 6.69
N ALA A 571 -18.40 7.11 7.25
CA ALA A 571 -18.92 7.47 8.57
C ALA A 571 -20.45 7.58 8.62
N LYS A 572 -21.09 8.13 7.57
CA LYS A 572 -22.56 8.23 7.46
C LYS A 572 -23.23 6.86 7.34
N ASN A 573 -22.72 6.00 6.46
CA ASN A 573 -23.28 4.67 6.19
C ASN A 573 -23.37 3.80 7.46
N ARG A 574 -22.52 4.03 8.45
CA ARG A 574 -22.55 3.35 9.75
C ARG A 574 -23.76 3.72 10.63
N VAL A 575 -24.28 4.94 10.51
CA VAL A 575 -25.47 5.36 11.28
C VAL A 575 -26.72 4.61 10.80
N GLU A 576 -26.75 4.27 9.51
CA GLU A 576 -27.91 3.65 8.87
C GLU A 576 -27.78 2.12 8.68
N SER A 577 -26.56 1.57 8.64
CA SER A 577 -26.34 0.14 8.43
C SER A 577 -25.53 -0.51 9.56
N THR A 578 -26.10 -1.55 10.17
CA THR A 578 -25.45 -2.37 11.22
C THR A 578 -24.64 -3.54 10.65
N THR A 579 -24.45 -3.59 9.33
CA THR A 579 -23.73 -4.67 8.63
C THR A 579 -22.71 -4.07 7.67
N PRO A 580 -21.42 -4.46 7.74
CA PRO A 580 -20.40 -3.98 6.81
C PRO A 580 -20.74 -4.37 5.37
N SER A 581 -20.54 -3.45 4.43
CA SER A 581 -20.65 -3.73 3.00
C SER A 581 -19.44 -4.57 2.56
N ILE A 582 -19.61 -5.88 2.46
CA ILE A 582 -18.57 -6.83 2.07
C ILE A 582 -18.44 -6.80 0.55
N VAL A 583 -17.48 -6.04 0.01
CA VAL A 583 -17.24 -5.99 -1.45
C VAL A 583 -15.79 -6.25 -1.86
N SER A 584 -14.86 -6.48 -0.92
CA SER A 584 -13.51 -6.93 -1.26
C SER A 584 -13.13 -8.17 -0.46
N THR A 585 -13.40 -9.35 -1.02
CA THR A 585 -13.00 -10.65 -0.43
C THR A 585 -11.57 -11.05 -0.75
N THR A 586 -10.85 -10.26 -1.57
CA THR A 586 -9.47 -10.55 -1.99
C THR A 586 -8.46 -9.64 -1.29
N SER A 587 -7.45 -10.25 -0.68
CA SER A 587 -6.33 -9.58 0.00
C SER A 587 -5.28 -8.95 -0.92
N GLY A 588 -5.35 -9.21 -2.23
CA GLY A 588 -4.39 -8.71 -3.24
C GLY A 588 -5.04 -7.80 -4.29
N ILE A 589 -4.27 -7.45 -5.33
CA ILE A 589 -4.85 -6.84 -6.53
C ILE A 589 -5.73 -7.86 -7.27
N PRO A 590 -6.92 -7.49 -7.74
CA PRO A 590 -7.79 -8.40 -8.47
C PRO A 590 -7.24 -8.67 -9.88
N SER A 591 -7.40 -9.91 -10.34
CA SER A 591 -7.05 -10.34 -11.71
C SER A 591 -8.29 -10.39 -12.61
N LEU A 592 -8.19 -9.81 -13.80
CA LEU A 592 -9.25 -9.74 -14.80
C LEU A 592 -8.75 -10.32 -16.13
N SER A 593 -9.52 -11.23 -16.72
CA SER A 593 -9.13 -11.87 -17.98
C SER A 593 -9.18 -10.89 -19.16
N ILE A 594 -8.24 -11.02 -20.10
CA ILE A 594 -8.34 -10.34 -21.41
C ILE A 594 -9.71 -10.61 -22.04
N GLY A 595 -10.34 -9.57 -22.60
CA GLY A 595 -11.70 -9.65 -23.14
C GLY A 595 -12.82 -9.38 -22.13
N SER A 596 -12.49 -9.23 -20.84
CA SER A 596 -13.48 -8.79 -19.84
C SER A 596 -13.98 -7.39 -20.17
N ARG A 597 -15.30 -7.19 -20.04
CA ARG A 597 -15.95 -5.89 -20.17
C ARG A 597 -16.02 -5.25 -18.80
N ILE A 598 -15.54 -4.02 -18.67
CA ILE A 598 -15.51 -3.31 -17.39
C ILE A 598 -16.26 -1.99 -17.46
N LYS A 599 -16.70 -1.50 -16.31
CA LYS A 599 -17.25 -0.16 -16.15
C LYS A 599 -17.04 0.34 -14.72
N TYR A 600 -17.08 1.67 -14.57
CA TYR A 600 -17.12 2.30 -13.27
C TYR A 600 -18.54 2.78 -12.97
N LYS A 601 -19.05 2.41 -11.81
CA LYS A 601 -20.29 2.94 -11.25
C LYS A 601 -19.93 3.98 -10.20
N ILE A 602 -20.41 5.20 -10.36
CA ILE A 602 -20.11 6.31 -9.45
C ILE A 602 -21.43 6.85 -8.91
N THR A 603 -21.54 6.92 -7.60
CA THR A 603 -22.69 7.50 -6.90
C THR A 603 -22.26 8.75 -6.14
N ASN A 604 -22.98 9.84 -6.35
CA ASN A 604 -22.85 11.06 -5.57
C ASN A 604 -23.93 11.08 -4.49
N HIS A 605 -23.53 10.91 -3.24
CA HIS A 605 -24.37 11.00 -2.03
C HIS A 605 -24.30 12.41 -1.38
N GLY A 606 -23.75 13.37 -2.12
CA GLY A 606 -23.68 14.77 -1.72
C GLY A 606 -24.91 15.55 -2.16
N ASP A 607 -25.01 16.77 -1.65
CA ASP A 607 -26.07 17.74 -1.93
C ASP A 607 -25.80 18.63 -3.15
N ARG A 608 -24.65 18.45 -3.81
CA ARG A 608 -24.16 19.29 -4.91
C ARG A 608 -23.65 18.43 -6.06
N PRO A 609 -23.72 18.93 -7.31
CA PRO A 609 -23.13 18.22 -8.43
C PRO A 609 -21.61 18.11 -8.28
N VAL A 610 -21.05 17.02 -8.81
CA VAL A 610 -19.61 16.83 -8.94
C VAL A 610 -19.26 16.50 -10.38
N TYR A 611 -18.04 16.85 -10.78
CA TYR A 611 -17.55 16.69 -12.15
C TYR A 611 -16.52 15.57 -12.18
N LEU A 612 -16.63 14.65 -13.13
CA LEU A 612 -15.77 13.47 -13.22
C LEU A 612 -14.74 13.61 -14.35
N LEU A 613 -13.50 13.25 -14.04
CA LEU A 613 -12.44 12.94 -15.00
C LEU A 613 -11.94 11.52 -14.73
N LEU A 614 -11.75 10.72 -15.79
CA LEU A 614 -11.17 9.39 -15.71
C LEU A 614 -9.96 9.32 -16.65
N LEU A 615 -8.80 9.00 -16.09
CA LEU A 615 -7.54 8.83 -16.81
C LEU A 615 -6.73 7.67 -16.22
N GLY A 616 -5.68 7.20 -16.88
CA GLY A 616 -4.91 6.08 -16.36
C GLY A 616 -3.83 5.55 -17.29
N LEU A 617 -3.28 4.41 -16.92
CA LEU A 617 -2.35 3.60 -17.71
C LEU A 617 -2.98 2.25 -18.03
N ASP A 618 -3.05 1.91 -19.32
CA ASP A 618 -3.45 0.57 -19.75
C ASP A 618 -2.35 -0.49 -19.45
N SER A 619 -2.62 -1.75 -19.81
CA SER A 619 -1.68 -2.86 -19.65
C SER A 619 -0.37 -2.69 -20.43
N SER A 620 -0.39 -1.87 -21.48
CA SER A 620 0.80 -1.48 -22.27
C SER A 620 1.48 -0.21 -21.73
N LYS A 621 1.03 0.30 -20.58
CA LYS A 621 1.46 1.55 -19.95
C LYS A 621 1.27 2.77 -20.87
N ASN A 622 0.28 2.76 -21.75
CA ASN A 622 -0.12 3.95 -22.50
C ASN A 622 -1.04 4.80 -21.64
N ALA A 623 -0.92 6.13 -21.72
CA ALA A 623 -1.90 7.03 -21.12
C ALA A 623 -3.26 6.82 -21.80
N ILE A 624 -4.31 6.62 -21.01
CA ILE A 624 -5.69 6.55 -21.47
C ILE A 624 -6.53 7.60 -20.75
N VAL A 625 -7.61 8.03 -21.41
CA VAL A 625 -8.60 8.96 -20.86
C VAL A 625 -9.99 8.61 -21.35
N LEU A 626 -10.99 8.84 -20.51
CA LEU A 626 -12.40 8.83 -20.90
C LEU A 626 -12.74 10.18 -21.54
N TYR A 627 -12.94 10.18 -22.86
CA TYR A 627 -13.41 11.36 -23.57
C TYR A 627 -14.92 11.53 -23.36
N PRO A 628 -15.38 12.72 -22.95
CA PRO A 628 -16.81 12.97 -22.91
C PRO A 628 -17.41 13.01 -24.31
N GLY A 629 -18.70 12.68 -24.40
CA GLY A 629 -19.48 12.92 -25.61
C GLY A 629 -19.56 14.41 -25.96
N LYS A 630 -19.80 14.72 -27.23
CA LYS A 630 -20.04 16.09 -27.70
C LYS A 630 -21.54 16.30 -27.92
N ALA A 631 -22.09 17.40 -27.42
CA ALA A 631 -23.46 17.78 -27.77
C ALA A 631 -23.51 18.17 -29.26
N LEU A 632 -24.41 17.56 -30.04
CA LEU A 632 -24.67 17.98 -31.42
C LEU A 632 -25.27 19.39 -31.40
N ALA A 633 -24.66 20.33 -32.13
CA ALA A 633 -25.21 21.67 -32.29
C ALA A 633 -26.62 21.59 -32.89
N ALA A 634 -27.55 22.39 -32.35
CA ALA A 634 -28.89 22.51 -32.92
C ALA A 634 -28.77 22.95 -34.39
N SER A 635 -29.52 22.28 -35.27
CA SER A 635 -29.48 22.48 -36.72
C SER A 635 -29.67 23.96 -37.08
N GLY A 636 -28.61 24.62 -37.54
CA GLY A 636 -28.63 26.01 -38.00
C GLY A 636 -27.63 26.96 -37.34
N SER A 637 -26.86 26.53 -36.34
CA SER A 637 -25.75 27.31 -35.78
C SER A 637 -24.40 26.83 -36.33
N THR A 638 -23.47 27.76 -36.56
CA THR A 638 -22.07 27.48 -36.97
C THR A 638 -21.18 27.14 -35.76
N ASP A 639 -21.77 26.84 -34.61
CA ASP A 639 -21.04 26.55 -33.38
C ASP A 639 -20.41 25.15 -33.46
N THR A 640 -19.08 25.12 -33.34
CA THR A 640 -18.27 23.92 -33.18
C THR A 640 -18.76 23.10 -31.99
N ALA A 641 -18.97 21.79 -32.18
CA ALA A 641 -19.40 20.89 -31.12
C ALA A 641 -18.43 20.94 -29.92
N SER A 642 -18.93 21.42 -28.78
CA SER A 642 -18.18 21.52 -27.52
C SER A 642 -18.25 20.21 -26.73
N THR A 643 -17.13 19.79 -26.16
CA THR A 643 -17.08 18.64 -25.25
C THR A 643 -17.96 18.88 -24.04
N GLN A 644 -18.84 17.92 -23.73
CA GLN A 644 -19.77 18.02 -22.62
C GLN A 644 -19.10 17.59 -21.31
N GLU A 645 -19.31 18.32 -20.22
CA GLU A 645 -18.82 17.90 -18.91
C GLU A 645 -19.54 16.64 -18.39
N LEU A 646 -18.80 15.68 -17.82
CA LEU A 646 -19.41 14.59 -17.06
C LEU A 646 -19.78 15.06 -15.65
N ALA A 647 -20.89 15.78 -15.55
CA ALA A 647 -21.50 16.12 -14.27
C ALA A 647 -22.31 14.95 -13.71
N ILE A 648 -22.22 14.73 -12.40
CA ILE A 648 -23.00 13.77 -11.61
C ILE A 648 -23.85 14.58 -10.65
N ALA A 649 -25.17 14.54 -10.84
CA ALA A 649 -26.11 15.29 -10.01
C ALA A 649 -26.14 14.75 -8.56
N PRO A 650 -26.59 15.56 -7.59
CA PRO A 650 -26.82 15.11 -6.22
C PRO A 650 -27.71 13.86 -6.15
N GLU A 651 -27.40 12.93 -5.26
CA GLU A 651 -28.16 11.68 -5.04
C GLU A 651 -28.39 10.84 -6.30
N THR A 652 -27.46 10.91 -7.26
CA THR A 652 -27.53 10.13 -8.50
C THR A 652 -26.34 9.21 -8.69
N THR A 653 -26.58 8.13 -9.43
CA THR A 653 -25.55 7.20 -9.89
C THR A 653 -25.40 7.29 -11.40
N ILE A 654 -24.16 7.34 -11.87
CA ILE A 654 -23.83 7.14 -13.29
C ILE A 654 -22.97 5.89 -13.47
N SER A 655 -22.95 5.33 -14.68
CA SER A 655 -21.95 4.35 -15.10
C SER A 655 -21.11 4.96 -16.23
N VAL A 656 -19.80 4.75 -16.20
CA VAL A 656 -18.88 5.16 -17.27
C VAL A 656 -18.10 3.94 -17.78
N PRO A 657 -18.04 3.74 -19.10
CA PRO A 657 -18.75 4.47 -20.16
C PRO A 657 -20.29 4.34 -20.08
N ARG A 658 -21.04 5.37 -20.53
CA ARG A 658 -22.51 5.45 -20.37
C ARG A 658 -23.37 4.59 -21.32
N THR A 659 -22.89 4.22 -22.52
CA THR A 659 -23.72 3.53 -23.53
C THR A 659 -23.28 2.07 -23.77
N GLU A 660 -24.20 1.11 -23.62
CA GLU A 660 -23.97 -0.33 -23.93
C GLU A 660 -24.16 -0.65 -25.42
N ILE A 661 -24.58 0.32 -26.24
CA ILE A 661 -25.01 0.10 -27.63
C ILE A 661 -23.86 0.28 -28.63
N ASP A 662 -22.96 1.25 -28.42
CA ASP A 662 -21.90 1.62 -29.40
C ASP A 662 -20.45 1.58 -28.87
N PHE A 663 -20.23 1.51 -27.54
CA PHE A 663 -18.89 1.36 -26.96
C PHE A 663 -18.88 0.49 -25.69
N GLU A 664 -18.20 -0.66 -25.76
CA GLU A 664 -17.89 -1.47 -24.59
C GLU A 664 -16.41 -1.29 -24.22
N TRP A 665 -16.12 -0.93 -22.96
CA TRP A 665 -14.73 -0.93 -22.49
C TRP A 665 -14.27 -2.37 -22.24
N ILE A 666 -13.65 -2.94 -23.25
CA ILE A 666 -13.07 -4.28 -23.22
C ILE A 666 -11.59 -4.18 -22.88
N LEU A 667 -11.14 -5.05 -21.97
CA LEU A 667 -9.73 -5.17 -21.62
C LEU A 667 -8.95 -5.82 -22.76
N HIS A 668 -7.94 -5.10 -23.25
CA HIS A 668 -7.03 -5.53 -24.30
C HIS A 668 -5.57 -5.40 -23.86
N GLY A 669 -4.65 -5.94 -24.67
CA GLY A 669 -3.21 -5.82 -24.47
C GLY A 669 -2.58 -7.03 -23.76
N PRO A 670 -1.27 -6.98 -23.51
CA PRO A 670 -0.56 -8.07 -22.85
C PRO A 670 -0.99 -8.22 -21.38
N PRO A 671 -0.84 -9.40 -20.77
CA PRO A 671 -1.01 -9.57 -19.33
C PRO A 671 -0.08 -8.63 -18.56
N ALA A 672 -0.65 -7.66 -17.85
CA ALA A 672 0.07 -6.66 -17.07
C ALA A 672 -0.90 -5.88 -16.17
N VAL A 673 -0.33 -5.12 -15.24
CA VAL A 673 -1.09 -4.26 -14.32
C VAL A 673 -1.62 -3.02 -15.06
N CYS A 674 -2.91 -2.75 -14.88
CA CYS A 674 -3.58 -1.51 -15.27
C CYS A 674 -3.75 -0.60 -14.06
N GLU A 675 -3.70 0.72 -14.29
CA GLU A 675 -3.95 1.75 -13.28
C GLU A 675 -4.96 2.73 -13.84
N THR A 676 -6.03 3.03 -13.11
CA THR A 676 -6.98 4.08 -13.50
C THR A 676 -7.30 4.96 -12.31
N GLN A 677 -7.41 6.26 -12.58
CA GLN A 677 -7.72 7.26 -11.58
C GLN A 677 -9.03 7.95 -11.95
N LEU A 678 -9.97 7.89 -11.01
CA LEU A 678 -11.19 8.67 -11.05
C LEU A 678 -10.98 9.91 -10.19
N ILE A 679 -11.01 11.08 -10.80
CA ILE A 679 -10.84 12.37 -10.13
C ILE A 679 -12.17 13.11 -10.22
N LEU A 680 -12.74 13.44 -9.06
CA LEU A 680 -13.98 14.17 -8.93
C LEU A 680 -13.73 15.54 -8.33
N SER A 681 -14.30 16.60 -8.90
CA SER A 681 -14.17 17.96 -8.36
C SER A 681 -15.53 18.62 -8.12
N ARG A 682 -15.57 19.55 -7.17
CA ARG A 682 -16.70 20.47 -6.96
C ARG A 682 -16.86 21.48 -8.09
N SER A 683 -15.81 21.72 -8.85
CA SER A 683 -15.81 22.62 -10.00
C SER A 683 -15.55 21.86 -11.29
N PRO A 684 -15.97 22.38 -12.45
CA PRO A 684 -15.71 21.72 -13.72
C PRO A 684 -14.24 21.71 -14.14
N PHE A 685 -13.87 20.74 -14.98
CA PHE A 685 -12.54 20.58 -15.56
C PHE A 685 -12.37 21.38 -16.86
N THR A 686 -12.72 22.67 -16.86
CA THR A 686 -12.82 23.48 -18.09
C THR A 686 -11.50 23.56 -18.87
N GLN A 687 -10.35 23.76 -18.20
CA GLN A 687 -9.05 23.82 -18.88
C GLN A 687 -8.65 22.43 -19.39
N THR A 688 -8.93 21.39 -18.60
CA THR A 688 -8.62 20.01 -18.96
C THR A 688 -9.40 19.57 -20.20
N LEU A 689 -10.69 19.89 -20.26
CA LEU A 689 -11.53 19.59 -21.43
C LEU A 689 -11.06 20.34 -22.67
N THR A 690 -10.61 21.60 -22.51
CA THR A 690 -10.01 22.37 -23.61
C THR A 690 -8.73 21.71 -24.14
N ALA A 691 -7.86 21.23 -23.24
CA ALA A 691 -6.63 20.52 -23.61
C ALA A 691 -6.91 19.16 -24.27
N LEU A 692 -7.99 18.47 -23.86
CA LEU A 692 -8.46 17.23 -24.49
C LEU A 692 -9.03 17.49 -25.90
N ASP A 693 -9.77 18.58 -26.08
CA ASP A 693 -10.30 18.99 -27.39
C ASP A 693 -9.19 19.34 -28.37
N ALA A 694 -8.15 20.04 -27.92
CA ALA A 694 -6.98 20.36 -28.74
C ALA A 694 -6.18 19.13 -29.18
N ALA A 695 -6.24 18.04 -28.40
CA ALA A 695 -5.52 16.79 -28.68
C ALA A 695 -6.18 15.93 -29.78
N ARG A 696 -7.34 16.35 -30.31
CA ARG A 696 -8.24 15.48 -31.08
C ARG A 696 -8.60 16.05 -32.45
N GLU A 697 -8.32 15.29 -33.51
CA GLU A 697 -8.78 15.57 -34.89
C GLU A 697 -10.10 14.85 -35.26
N ASP A 698 -10.41 13.68 -34.65
CA ASP A 698 -11.54 12.83 -35.07
C ASP A 698 -12.80 12.98 -34.19
N LEU A 699 -13.85 13.58 -34.76
CA LEU A 699 -15.16 13.82 -34.16
C LEU A 699 -16.01 12.53 -34.09
N ARG A 700 -16.04 11.85 -32.95
CA ARG A 700 -17.09 10.89 -32.57
C ARG A 700 -18.02 11.54 -31.54
N GLY A 701 -19.33 11.37 -31.73
CA GLY A 701 -20.36 12.05 -30.95
C GLY A 701 -20.58 11.52 -29.53
N GLU A 702 -20.18 10.29 -29.22
CA GLU A 702 -20.42 9.64 -27.92
C GLU A 702 -19.16 9.50 -27.04
N GLU A 703 -19.36 9.12 -25.77
CA GLU A 703 -18.34 8.86 -24.76
C GLU A 703 -17.54 7.58 -25.06
N TYR A 704 -16.21 7.61 -24.94
CA TYR A 704 -15.35 6.44 -25.15
C TYR A 704 -14.00 6.60 -24.43
N VAL A 705 -13.30 5.48 -24.22
CA VAL A 705 -11.93 5.47 -23.68
C VAL A 705 -10.94 5.30 -24.82
N SER A 706 -9.90 6.13 -24.88
CA SER A 706 -8.80 5.95 -25.83
C SER A 706 -7.46 6.45 -25.30
N ILE A 707 -6.41 6.19 -26.09
CA ILE A 707 -5.06 6.68 -25.82
C ILE A 707 -5.05 8.21 -25.81
N LEU A 708 -4.35 8.77 -24.83
CA LEU A 708 -4.12 10.20 -24.66
C LEU A 708 -2.73 10.56 -25.22
N SER A 709 -2.70 11.38 -26.27
CA SER A 709 -1.48 11.73 -27.02
C SER A 709 -0.63 12.83 -26.36
N ASN A 710 -1.25 13.75 -25.60
CA ASN A 710 -0.60 14.87 -24.90
C ASN A 710 -0.79 14.81 -23.37
N PRO A 711 -0.40 13.70 -22.70
CA PRO A 711 -0.78 13.46 -21.31
C PRO A 711 -0.25 14.52 -20.33
N LEU A 712 0.94 15.07 -20.57
CA LEU A 712 1.52 16.09 -19.69
C LEU A 712 0.73 17.41 -19.72
N GLU A 713 0.29 17.85 -20.90
CA GLU A 713 -0.49 19.08 -21.06
C GLU A 713 -1.86 18.97 -20.39
N VAL A 714 -2.57 17.86 -20.63
CA VAL A 714 -3.85 17.57 -19.97
C VAL A 714 -3.69 17.52 -18.45
N THR A 715 -2.58 16.97 -17.96
CA THR A 715 -2.30 16.90 -16.52
C THR A 715 -2.03 18.28 -15.91
N GLN A 716 -1.29 19.14 -16.62
CA GLN A 716 -1.09 20.52 -16.18
C GLN A 716 -2.41 21.30 -16.14
N ALA A 717 -3.29 21.09 -17.12
CA ALA A 717 -4.62 21.69 -17.14
C ALA A 717 -5.50 21.19 -15.97
N LEU A 718 -5.46 19.89 -15.68
CA LEU A 718 -6.11 19.27 -14.51
C LEU A 718 -5.70 19.95 -13.20
N LEU A 719 -4.40 20.11 -12.95
CA LEU A 719 -3.92 20.74 -11.72
C LEU A 719 -4.33 22.21 -11.61
N ARG A 720 -4.43 22.93 -12.73
CA ARG A 720 -4.97 24.31 -12.75
C ARG A 720 -6.46 24.35 -12.46
N ASP A 721 -7.24 23.38 -12.95
CA ASP A 721 -8.65 23.27 -12.61
C ASP A 721 -8.83 22.96 -11.11
N LEU A 722 -8.03 22.05 -10.53
CA LEU A 722 -8.04 21.77 -9.09
C LEU A 722 -7.62 22.98 -8.24
N GLN A 723 -6.62 23.75 -8.68
CA GLN A 723 -6.24 25.02 -8.05
C GLN A 723 -7.41 26.01 -8.05
N THR A 724 -8.10 26.12 -9.18
CA THR A 724 -9.25 27.02 -9.34
C THR A 724 -10.40 26.57 -8.42
N ALA A 725 -10.68 25.27 -8.38
CA ALA A 725 -11.70 24.67 -7.50
C ALA A 725 -11.41 24.90 -6.01
N SER A 726 -10.12 24.97 -5.64
CA SER A 726 -9.69 25.20 -4.26
C SER A 726 -9.91 26.64 -3.80
N ALA A 727 -10.02 27.60 -4.72
CA ALA A 727 -10.25 29.03 -4.43
C ALA A 727 -9.26 29.66 -3.41
N ILE A 728 -8.06 29.08 -3.25
CA ILE A 728 -7.00 29.59 -2.38
C ILE A 728 -5.99 30.35 -3.24
N ALA A 729 -5.73 31.61 -2.90
CA ALA A 729 -4.59 32.34 -3.46
C ALA A 729 -3.31 31.92 -2.72
N PRO A 730 -2.26 31.40 -3.39
CA PRO A 730 -1.03 30.94 -2.73
C PRO A 730 -0.41 31.97 -1.77
N ASP A 731 -0.51 33.25 -2.12
CA ASP A 731 0.01 34.37 -1.31
C ASP A 731 -0.67 34.48 0.06
N THR A 732 -1.95 34.12 0.18
CA THR A 732 -2.70 34.24 1.46
C THR A 732 -2.27 33.20 2.50
N ILE A 733 -1.63 32.12 2.05
CA ILE A 733 -1.05 31.09 2.92
C ILE A 733 0.48 31.16 2.99
N GLY A 734 1.09 32.18 2.37
CA GLY A 734 2.54 32.37 2.32
C GLY A 734 3.27 31.34 1.45
N ALA A 735 2.58 30.68 0.53
CA ALA A 735 3.17 29.73 -0.42
C ALA A 735 3.91 30.47 -1.54
N ALA A 736 4.91 29.82 -2.14
CA ALA A 736 5.61 30.39 -3.28
C ALA A 736 4.68 30.44 -4.52
N PRO A 737 4.81 31.43 -5.42
CA PRO A 737 3.94 31.59 -6.58
C PRO A 737 4.02 30.39 -7.55
N ASP A 738 5.16 29.68 -7.59
CA ASP A 738 5.36 28.48 -8.41
C ASP A 738 4.85 27.19 -7.75
N THR A 739 3.78 27.29 -6.96
CA THR A 739 3.14 26.14 -6.30
C THR A 739 1.65 26.06 -6.62
N TYR A 740 1.11 24.86 -6.50
CA TYR A 740 -0.31 24.61 -6.34
C TYR A 740 -0.63 24.56 -4.84
N ALA A 741 -1.68 25.26 -4.45
CA ALA A 741 -2.28 25.24 -3.12
C ALA A 741 -3.69 24.66 -3.26
N LEU A 742 -3.83 23.39 -2.92
CA LEU A 742 -5.02 22.60 -3.19
C LEU A 742 -5.77 22.32 -1.87
N ASP A 743 -7.04 22.74 -1.80
CA ASP A 743 -7.94 22.41 -0.68
C ASP A 743 -8.45 20.97 -0.88
N VAL A 744 -8.07 20.04 0.02
CA VAL A 744 -8.42 18.62 -0.12
C VAL A 744 -9.93 18.36 -0.14
N ASN A 745 -10.74 19.33 0.26
CA ASN A 745 -12.19 19.23 0.18
C ASN A 745 -12.77 19.69 -1.17
N ALA A 746 -11.96 20.25 -2.08
CA ALA A 746 -12.39 20.67 -3.40
C ALA A 746 -12.45 19.52 -4.42
N TRP A 747 -11.79 18.39 -4.15
CA TRP A 747 -11.77 17.21 -5.01
C TRP A 747 -11.67 15.91 -4.22
N ALA A 748 -11.93 14.78 -4.87
CA ALA A 748 -11.67 13.43 -4.39
C ALA A 748 -11.03 12.63 -5.52
N SER A 749 -10.11 11.73 -5.19
CA SER A 749 -9.44 10.88 -6.19
C SER A 749 -9.35 9.45 -5.72
N PHE A 750 -9.79 8.52 -6.57
CA PHE A 750 -9.73 7.08 -6.32
C PHE A 750 -8.81 6.39 -7.32
N ASN A 751 -7.88 5.59 -6.82
CA ASN A 751 -7.00 4.77 -7.65
C ASN A 751 -7.50 3.32 -7.70
N PHE A 752 -7.67 2.80 -8.91
CA PHE A 752 -8.08 1.43 -9.17
C PHE A 752 -6.94 0.72 -9.92
N ILE A 753 -6.35 -0.26 -9.24
CA ILE A 753 -5.26 -1.09 -9.77
C ILE A 753 -5.74 -2.54 -9.85
N TYR A 754 -5.56 -3.15 -11.01
CA TYR A 754 -5.94 -4.53 -11.28
C TYR A 754 -4.98 -5.14 -12.30
N GLN A 755 -4.83 -6.46 -12.26
CA GLN A 755 -3.98 -7.19 -13.18
C GLN A 755 -4.81 -7.73 -14.35
N VAL A 756 -4.37 -7.50 -15.58
CA VAL A 756 -4.91 -8.17 -16.76
C VAL A 756 -4.17 -9.49 -16.95
N THR A 757 -4.91 -10.59 -17.14
CA THR A 757 -4.37 -11.96 -17.28
C THR A 757 -4.83 -12.66 -18.54
#